data_AF-A0A7S1ALR4-F1
#
_entry.id   AF-A0A7S1ALR4-F1
#
_cell.length_a   1.000
_cell.length_b   1.000
_cell.length_c   1.000
_cell.angle_alpha   90.00
_cell.angle_beta   90.00
_cell.angle_gamma   90.00
#
_symmetry.space_group_name_H-M   'P 1'
#
loop_
_entity.id
_entity.type
_entity.pdbx_description
1 polymer ?
#
loop_
_entity_poly.entity_id
_entity_poly.type
_entity_poly.pdbx_seq_one_letter_code
_entity_poly.pdbx_strand_id
1 'polypeptide(L)'
;FGSSCCRLKFHPGCGSRVRQGQNPSRLLVQTHPMDCPLGTFIGQETSLIEVLNARVPASLELQDGSVFHGFSFGLEKSTTGEVVFNTGMVGYPESLTDPSYAGQILVITFPLVGNYGVPAEGRDPLGLLSSFESDQIHVKAVVVSDHSWEGSHYTSRTSLNRWLHQHGIPGIYGVDTRAVTKLIRNHGALLGKLLVQSDATNSALQFEDPNLTNLVASVSRREKETFSPPDGEVDDHTYMTSIGQDVVASGAPEKHWHILAVDCGIKNNIIRYLVYRLRLKVTVVPWDYDFTQDEFDGLFISNGPGDPQMCFKTVDHVRTVMQQRPRLPIFGICLGNQILALAAGASTYKMKFGNRGMNQPCIDMRTTRCYITSQNHGFAVDSKSLPPGWMPLMVNANDGSNEGIIHHQRPWFSVQFHPEACAGPTDTSFLFSQFVRNISEPMYTGVTTIPCSMPPIYHKVLVLGSGGLTIGQAGEFDYSGSQAIKALRESGITSIVINPNVATVQTSWGLADRVYFLPVTPDFVEQIIKRERPDGIMVTFGGQTALNCAVELEERGVFQENGVQVLGTPIKAIITTEDRELFAKAVETCGYKVAESACCSSVNEAVAAAAKIGYPVLVRAAFALGGLGSGFCANPEELRSLVQVSLAHSSQVIVDKSLKGWKELEYEVVRDANDNCITVCNME
;
A
#
# COMPACT_ATOMS: atom_id res chain seq x y z
N PHE A 1 5.76 46.29 12.01
CA PHE A 1 5.92 47.01 13.29
C PHE A 1 5.14 46.24 14.33
N GLY A 2 5.84 45.73 15.35
CA GLY A 2 5.40 44.59 16.15
C GLY A 2 4.48 44.92 17.32
N SER A 3 3.92 43.86 17.92
CA SER A 3 3.67 43.80 19.36
C SER A 3 3.32 42.36 19.81
N SER A 4 4.18 41.85 20.70
CA SER A 4 3.89 41.06 21.91
C SER A 4 2.96 39.83 21.83
N CYS A 5 3.57 38.64 21.79
CA CYS A 5 2.96 37.35 22.14
C CYS A 5 3.05 37.12 23.66
N CYS A 6 1.95 37.25 24.39
CA CYS A 6 1.84 36.81 25.80
C CYS A 6 1.58 35.30 25.86
N ARG A 7 2.52 34.55 26.44
CA ARG A 7 2.35 33.14 26.86
C ARG A 7 1.55 33.09 28.16
N LEU A 8 0.36 32.48 28.14
CA LEU A 8 -0.39 32.13 29.34
C LEU A 8 0.14 30.81 29.92
N LYS A 9 0.66 30.89 31.16
CA LYS A 9 0.97 29.77 32.05
C LYS A 9 -0.32 29.32 32.74
N PHE A 10 -0.63 28.03 32.71
CA PHE A 10 -1.62 27.42 33.59
C PHE A 10 -0.96 26.99 34.91
N HIS A 11 -1.50 27.47 36.03
CA HIS A 11 -1.24 27.01 37.39
C HIS A 11 -2.21 25.88 37.75
N PRO A 12 -1.75 24.75 38.33
CA PRO A 12 -2.61 23.83 39.06
C PRO A 12 -2.45 24.07 40.56
N GLY A 13 -3.55 24.34 41.25
CA GLY A 13 -3.62 24.52 42.70
C GLY A 13 -4.85 23.85 43.29
N CYS A 14 -4.71 22.58 43.67
CA CYS A 14 -5.45 21.86 44.72
C CYS A 14 -4.82 20.45 44.76
N GLY A 15 -4.17 19.93 45.79
CA GLY A 15 -4.26 20.18 47.21
C GLY A 15 -4.40 18.84 47.92
N SER A 16 -3.35 18.01 47.97
CA SER A 16 -3.25 16.91 48.93
C SER A 16 -1.81 16.78 49.45
N ARG A 17 -1.69 16.73 50.77
CA ARG A 17 -0.47 16.88 51.56
C ARG A 17 0.48 15.69 51.36
N VAL A 18 1.75 15.96 51.04
CA VAL A 18 2.85 14.99 51.16
C VAL A 18 3.73 15.39 52.35
N ARG A 19 3.86 14.50 53.34
CA ARG A 19 4.86 14.61 54.41
C ARG A 19 6.24 14.33 53.81
N GLN A 20 7.21 15.21 54.08
CA GLN A 20 8.63 14.98 53.81
C GLN A 20 9.17 13.85 54.68
N GLY A 21 9.89 12.90 54.07
CA GLY A 21 10.77 11.97 54.78
C GLY A 21 11.06 10.68 54.00
N GLN A 22 12.34 10.52 53.64
CA GLN A 22 13.07 9.27 53.29
C GLN A 22 13.25 8.87 51.81
N ASN A 23 14.54 8.86 51.41
CA ASN A 23 15.28 8.16 50.34
C ASN A 23 14.56 7.62 49.08
N PRO A 24 15.00 8.01 47.86
CA PRO A 24 14.59 7.36 46.61
C PRO A 24 15.55 6.23 46.27
N SER A 25 15.26 5.02 46.76
CA SER A 25 15.88 3.80 46.23
C SER A 25 14.84 2.68 46.26
N ARG A 26 14.55 2.13 45.08
CA ARG A 26 13.60 1.04 44.76
C ARG A 26 12.13 1.46 44.59
N LEU A 27 11.80 1.94 43.40
CA LEU A 27 10.52 1.63 42.76
C LEU A 27 10.72 0.33 41.97
N LEU A 28 10.40 -0.80 42.62
CA LEU A 28 10.20 -2.08 41.96
C LEU A 28 8.92 -1.97 41.14
N VAL A 29 9.06 -1.81 39.82
CA VAL A 29 7.98 -2.12 38.88
C VAL A 29 7.84 -3.64 38.90
N GLN A 30 6.79 -4.15 39.55
CA GLN A 30 6.36 -5.53 39.31
C GLN A 30 5.78 -5.59 37.89
N THR A 31 6.65 -5.91 36.93
CA THR A 31 6.20 -6.41 35.63
C THR A 31 5.77 -7.86 35.85
N HIS A 32 4.48 -8.14 35.68
CA HIS A 32 4.05 -9.51 35.41
C HIS A 32 4.82 -10.00 34.18
N PRO A 33 5.43 -11.20 34.22
CA PRO A 33 6.08 -11.77 33.05
C PRO A 33 4.97 -12.07 32.03
N MET A 34 4.85 -11.20 31.03
CA MET A 34 4.19 -11.56 29.78
C MET A 34 5.16 -12.49 29.07
N ASP A 35 4.70 -13.73 28.84
CA ASP A 35 5.44 -14.80 28.19
C ASP A 35 6.03 -14.32 26.85
N CYS A 36 7.32 -14.01 26.88
CA CYS A 36 8.15 -13.97 25.69
C CYS A 36 8.49 -15.42 25.34
N PRO A 37 8.19 -15.92 24.13
CA PRO A 37 8.61 -17.25 23.72
C PRO A 37 10.09 -17.22 23.28
N LEU A 38 10.97 -16.82 24.21
CA LEU A 38 12.31 -17.40 24.31
C LEU A 38 12.26 -18.73 25.11
N GLY A 39 11.06 -19.14 25.54
CA GLY A 39 10.79 -20.33 26.36
C GLY A 39 10.90 -21.69 25.65
N THR A 40 11.26 -21.76 24.37
CA THR A 40 11.54 -23.03 23.66
C THR A 40 13.02 -23.35 23.56
N PHE A 41 13.89 -22.55 24.17
CA PHE A 41 15.25 -22.95 24.58
C PHE A 41 15.32 -23.17 26.09
N ILE A 42 14.44 -24.02 26.66
CA ILE A 42 14.57 -24.44 28.06
C ILE A 42 14.91 -25.92 28.10
N GLY A 43 16.16 -26.17 27.71
CA GLY A 43 16.97 -27.27 28.21
C GLY A 43 18.21 -26.75 28.92
N GLN A 44 18.21 -25.52 29.48
CA GLN A 44 19.15 -24.98 30.48
C GLN A 44 18.80 -23.51 30.76
N GLU A 45 18.75 -23.10 32.04
CA GLU A 45 18.54 -21.72 32.47
C GLU A 45 19.66 -20.81 31.91
N THR A 46 19.44 -20.21 30.74
CA THR A 46 20.36 -19.21 30.19
C THR A 46 19.94 -17.86 30.77
N SER A 47 20.82 -17.21 31.53
CA SER A 47 20.48 -15.93 32.15
C SER A 47 20.27 -14.85 31.08
N LEU A 48 19.38 -13.88 31.33
CA LEU A 48 19.22 -12.69 30.46
C LEU A 48 20.57 -11.99 30.19
N ILE A 49 21.51 -12.09 31.13
CA ILE A 49 22.87 -11.54 31.01
C ILE A 49 23.67 -12.29 29.94
N GLU A 50 23.57 -13.62 29.88
CA GLU A 50 24.24 -14.42 28.84
C GLU A 50 23.66 -14.14 27.44
N VAL A 51 22.33 -13.96 27.33
CA VAL A 51 21.67 -13.59 26.07
C VAL A 51 22.07 -12.18 25.61
N LEU A 52 22.21 -11.23 26.54
CA LEU A 52 22.68 -9.88 26.24
C LEU A 52 24.18 -9.87 25.86
N ASN A 53 25.00 -10.71 26.51
CA ASN A 53 26.43 -10.84 26.22
C ASN A 53 26.72 -11.59 24.91
N ALA A 54 25.77 -12.38 24.40
CA ALA A 54 25.90 -13.08 23.11
C ALA A 54 25.71 -12.16 21.89
N ARG A 55 25.24 -10.92 22.08
CA ARG A 55 25.01 -9.99 20.97
C ARG A 55 26.34 -9.40 20.49
N VAL A 56 26.58 -9.45 19.19
CA VAL A 56 27.77 -8.85 18.58
C VAL A 56 27.50 -7.38 18.28
N PRO A 57 28.22 -6.43 18.88
CA PRO A 57 28.00 -5.01 18.62
C PRO A 57 28.35 -4.65 17.17
N ALA A 58 27.54 -3.77 16.59
CA ALA A 58 27.74 -3.24 15.25
C ALA A 58 27.41 -1.75 15.21
N SER A 59 27.88 -1.06 14.17
CA SER A 59 27.57 0.35 13.95
C SER A 59 27.39 0.66 12.47
N LEU A 60 26.49 1.59 12.17
CA LEU A 60 26.36 2.22 10.87
C LEU A 60 27.01 3.60 10.94
N GLU A 61 28.15 3.76 10.27
CA GLU A 61 28.86 5.03 10.12
C GLU A 61 28.52 5.66 8.77
N LEU A 62 28.15 6.94 8.77
CA LEU A 62 27.83 7.70 7.56
C LEU A 62 28.96 8.66 7.21
N GLN A 63 29.07 9.02 5.92
CA GLN A 63 30.12 9.92 5.43
C GLN A 63 30.10 11.33 6.06
N ASP A 64 28.98 11.74 6.66
CA ASP A 64 28.84 13.02 7.37
C ASP A 64 29.39 12.97 8.82
N GLY A 65 29.89 11.81 9.26
CA GLY A 65 30.40 11.55 10.60
C GLY A 65 29.35 11.05 11.60
N SER A 66 28.10 10.89 11.19
CA SER A 66 27.05 10.33 12.05
C SER A 66 27.26 8.84 12.26
N VAL A 67 27.08 8.37 13.50
CA VAL A 67 27.24 6.97 13.88
C VAL A 67 25.99 6.47 14.60
N PHE A 68 25.46 5.34 14.17
CA PHE A 68 24.33 4.67 14.78
C PHE A 68 24.75 3.29 15.29
N HIS A 69 24.62 3.07 16.59
CA HIS A 69 24.99 1.79 17.21
C HIS A 69 23.81 0.83 17.25
N GLY A 70 24.12 -0.45 17.14
CA GLY A 70 23.17 -1.54 17.21
C GLY A 70 23.89 -2.87 17.41
N PHE A 71 23.24 -3.95 17.01
CA PHE A 71 23.78 -5.30 17.13
C PHE A 71 23.65 -6.04 15.80
N SER A 72 24.60 -6.92 15.51
CA SER A 72 24.53 -7.78 14.34
C SER A 72 23.41 -8.80 14.49
N PHE A 73 22.65 -9.03 13.42
CA PHE A 73 21.73 -10.17 13.28
C PHE A 73 21.92 -10.92 11.95
N GLY A 74 22.56 -10.30 10.96
CA GLY A 74 23.02 -10.98 9.75
C GLY A 74 24.46 -11.47 9.88
N LEU A 75 25.13 -11.71 8.75
CA LEU A 75 26.54 -12.11 8.74
C LEU A 75 27.41 -11.12 9.52
N GLU A 76 28.29 -11.63 10.38
CA GLU A 76 29.28 -10.85 11.11
C GLU A 76 30.46 -10.41 10.22
N LYS A 77 30.16 -9.66 9.17
CA LYS A 77 31.14 -8.99 8.32
C LYS A 77 30.76 -7.54 8.08
N SER A 78 31.77 -6.73 7.89
CA SER A 78 31.62 -5.32 7.59
C SER A 78 31.53 -5.07 6.08
N THR A 79 30.83 -4.01 5.71
CA THR A 79 30.59 -3.67 4.30
C THR A 79 30.40 -2.17 4.13
N THR A 80 30.49 -1.71 2.88
CA THR A 80 30.23 -0.33 2.49
C THR A 80 29.26 -0.28 1.31
N GLY A 81 28.59 0.86 1.17
CA GLY A 81 27.69 1.13 0.06
C GLY A 81 26.97 2.45 0.25
N GLU A 82 26.09 2.77 -0.69
CA GLU A 82 25.18 3.91 -0.58
C GLU A 82 24.02 3.55 0.37
N VAL A 83 23.82 4.33 1.42
CA VAL A 83 22.74 4.14 2.40
C VAL A 83 21.47 4.76 1.87
N VAL A 84 20.45 3.93 1.72
CA VAL A 84 19.13 4.30 1.21
C VAL A 84 18.07 3.83 2.19
N PHE A 85 16.88 4.43 2.14
CA PHE A 85 15.73 3.96 2.91
C PHE A 85 14.57 3.61 1.99
N ASN A 86 13.72 2.67 2.40
CA ASN A 86 12.47 2.35 1.72
C ASN A 86 11.30 2.40 2.71
N THR A 87 10.20 3.07 2.30
CA THR A 87 9.00 3.27 3.12
C THR A 87 7.98 2.13 3.08
N GLY A 88 8.24 1.07 2.33
CA GLY A 88 7.44 -0.15 2.27
C GLY A 88 7.37 -0.82 3.63
N MET A 89 6.15 -1.18 4.04
CA MET A 89 5.89 -1.79 5.36
C MET A 89 5.94 -3.32 5.33
N VAL A 90 5.79 -3.91 4.13
CA VAL A 90 5.77 -5.35 3.88
C VAL A 90 6.69 -5.67 2.71
N GLY A 91 6.89 -6.96 2.43
CA GLY A 91 7.69 -7.44 1.30
C GLY A 91 9.20 -7.24 1.44
N TYR A 92 9.77 -7.48 2.62
CA TYR A 92 11.23 -7.45 2.78
C TYR A 92 11.95 -8.57 2.00
N PRO A 93 11.44 -9.81 1.85
CA PRO A 93 12.11 -10.81 1.02
C PRO A 93 12.22 -10.38 -0.46
N GLU A 94 11.14 -9.83 -1.00
CA GLU A 94 11.06 -9.30 -2.36
C GLU A 94 11.97 -8.08 -2.52
N SER A 95 11.94 -7.15 -1.56
CA SER A 95 12.80 -5.95 -1.58
C SER A 95 14.28 -6.31 -1.51
N LEU A 96 14.68 -7.29 -0.68
CA LEU A 96 16.07 -7.70 -0.54
C LEU A 96 16.60 -8.41 -1.80
N THR A 97 15.71 -9.02 -2.58
CA THR A 97 16.01 -9.67 -3.86
C THR A 97 15.76 -8.79 -5.09
N ASP A 98 15.40 -7.52 -4.92
CA ASP A 98 15.32 -6.56 -6.03
C ASP A 98 16.72 -6.15 -6.51
N PRO A 99 17.10 -6.43 -7.78
CA PRO A 99 18.40 -6.08 -8.33
C PRO A 99 18.76 -4.59 -8.24
N SER A 100 17.76 -3.72 -8.16
CA SER A 100 17.93 -2.27 -8.10
C SER A 100 18.63 -1.78 -6.82
N TYR A 101 18.71 -2.62 -5.78
CA TYR A 101 19.47 -2.35 -4.56
C TYR A 101 20.95 -2.77 -4.60
N ALA A 102 21.46 -3.28 -5.74
CA ALA A 102 22.86 -3.68 -5.83
C ALA A 102 23.79 -2.54 -5.40
N GLY A 103 24.72 -2.83 -4.49
CA GLY A 103 25.68 -1.85 -3.96
C GLY A 103 25.13 -0.95 -2.84
N GLN A 104 23.87 -1.11 -2.43
CA GLN A 104 23.23 -0.24 -1.43
C GLN A 104 23.08 -0.92 -0.07
N ILE A 105 23.14 -0.13 1.01
CA ILE A 105 22.78 -0.52 2.37
C ILE A 105 21.32 -0.08 2.60
N LEU A 106 20.42 -1.04 2.81
CA LEU A 106 18.99 -0.78 2.88
C LEU A 106 18.52 -0.55 4.32
N VAL A 107 17.99 0.64 4.57
CA VAL A 107 17.29 1.00 5.82
C VAL A 107 15.79 0.76 5.62
N ILE A 108 15.24 -0.19 6.37
CA ILE A 108 13.79 -0.45 6.38
C ILE A 108 13.14 0.47 7.41
N THR A 109 12.19 1.30 6.98
CA THR A 109 11.58 2.27 7.91
C THR A 109 10.55 1.64 8.83
N PHE A 110 9.92 0.53 8.41
CA PHE A 110 8.97 -0.18 9.25
C PHE A 110 9.72 -0.83 10.42
N PRO A 111 9.26 -0.61 11.67
CA PRO A 111 10.09 -0.92 12.83
C PRO A 111 10.20 -2.42 13.13
N LEU A 112 9.21 -3.23 12.73
CA LEU A 112 9.14 -4.65 13.07
C LEU A 112 9.46 -5.51 11.83
N VAL A 113 10.67 -6.06 11.74
CA VAL A 113 11.14 -6.78 10.55
C VAL A 113 11.52 -8.24 10.88
N GLY A 114 11.08 -9.19 10.06
CA GLY A 114 11.29 -10.63 10.26
C GLY A 114 10.06 -11.38 10.80
N ASN A 115 8.99 -10.65 11.13
CA ASN A 115 7.75 -11.17 11.74
C ASN A 115 7.07 -12.29 10.96
N TYR A 116 7.15 -12.30 9.62
CA TYR A 116 6.63 -13.39 8.77
C TYR A 116 7.70 -14.36 8.24
N GLY A 117 8.96 -14.24 8.69
CA GLY A 117 10.07 -15.07 8.24
C GLY A 117 10.36 -14.98 6.74
N VAL A 118 11.02 -15.98 6.19
CA VAL A 118 11.39 -16.05 4.78
C VAL A 118 10.78 -17.31 4.16
N PRO A 119 10.13 -17.20 2.98
CA PRO A 119 9.55 -18.35 2.28
C PRO A 119 10.61 -19.31 1.75
N ALA A 120 10.16 -20.46 1.23
CA ALA A 120 11.06 -21.43 0.59
C ALA A 120 11.63 -20.89 -0.73
N GLU A 121 12.88 -21.23 -1.05
CA GLU A 121 13.52 -20.98 -2.35
C GLU A 121 13.08 -22.00 -3.42
N GLY A 122 11.76 -22.19 -3.56
CA GLY A 122 11.18 -23.01 -4.61
C GLY A 122 11.28 -22.35 -5.98
N ARG A 123 11.35 -23.14 -7.05
CA ARG A 123 11.29 -22.64 -8.44
C ARG A 123 9.90 -22.88 -9.01
N ASP A 124 9.40 -21.91 -9.76
CA ASP A 124 8.15 -22.01 -10.53
C ASP A 124 8.39 -22.79 -11.86
N PRO A 125 7.34 -23.09 -12.66
CA PRO A 125 7.49 -23.80 -13.93
C PRO A 125 8.39 -23.12 -14.98
N LEU A 126 8.67 -21.81 -14.87
CA LEU A 126 9.65 -21.10 -15.70
C LEU A 126 11.07 -21.24 -15.17
N GLY A 127 11.26 -21.93 -14.05
CA GLY A 127 12.53 -22.06 -13.37
C GLY A 127 12.91 -20.84 -12.55
N LEU A 128 12.03 -19.86 -12.31
CA LEU A 128 12.33 -18.67 -11.51
C LEU A 128 12.01 -18.92 -10.04
N LEU A 129 12.74 -18.29 -9.10
CA LEU A 129 12.45 -18.42 -7.67
C LEU A 129 11.07 -17.86 -7.32
N SER A 130 10.13 -18.71 -6.89
CA SER A 130 8.68 -18.42 -6.83
C SER A 130 8.29 -17.24 -5.95
N SER A 131 9.04 -16.97 -4.88
CA SER A 131 8.73 -15.95 -3.87
C SER A 131 9.76 -14.82 -3.82
N PHE A 132 10.64 -14.75 -4.83
CA PHE A 132 11.75 -13.80 -4.87
C PHE A 132 11.85 -13.14 -6.25
N GLU A 133 12.42 -11.94 -6.27
CA GLU A 133 12.50 -11.11 -7.47
C GLU A 133 13.78 -11.31 -8.28
N SER A 134 14.72 -12.11 -7.78
CA SER A 134 15.92 -12.56 -8.48
C SER A 134 16.46 -13.83 -7.81
N ASP A 135 17.57 -14.38 -8.32
CA ASP A 135 18.21 -15.59 -7.76
C ASP A 135 19.07 -15.32 -6.50
N GLN A 136 19.22 -14.07 -6.04
CA GLN A 136 20.07 -13.73 -4.89
C GLN A 136 19.62 -12.49 -4.12
N ILE A 137 20.19 -12.26 -2.93
CA ILE A 137 20.04 -11.00 -2.20
C ILE A 137 20.99 -9.95 -2.80
N HIS A 138 20.46 -8.79 -3.18
CA HIS A 138 21.23 -7.75 -3.87
C HIS A 138 21.72 -6.63 -2.96
N VAL A 139 21.05 -6.39 -1.82
CA VAL A 139 21.52 -5.40 -0.85
C VAL A 139 22.89 -5.78 -0.29
N LYS A 140 23.72 -4.78 0.01
CA LYS A 140 25.00 -4.98 0.70
C LYS A 140 24.81 -5.25 2.18
N ALA A 141 23.81 -4.64 2.80
CA ALA A 141 23.46 -4.85 4.20
C ALA A 141 22.02 -4.38 4.48
N VAL A 142 21.47 -4.86 5.60
CA VAL A 142 20.13 -4.50 6.09
C VAL A 142 20.22 -3.76 7.42
N VAL A 143 19.51 -2.64 7.55
CA VAL A 143 19.43 -1.83 8.77
C VAL A 143 17.98 -1.77 9.21
N VAL A 144 17.70 -2.25 10.43
CA VAL A 144 16.34 -2.31 10.99
C VAL A 144 16.28 -1.73 12.40
N SER A 145 15.08 -1.31 12.82
CA SER A 145 14.86 -0.87 14.21
C SER A 145 14.79 -2.08 15.15
N ASP A 146 13.87 -3.01 14.87
CA ASP A 146 13.73 -4.24 15.64
C ASP A 146 13.69 -5.46 14.70
N HIS A 147 14.18 -6.58 15.21
CA HIS A 147 14.27 -7.84 14.47
C HIS A 147 13.52 -8.96 15.20
N SER A 148 12.54 -9.56 14.52
CA SER A 148 11.85 -10.76 14.99
C SER A 148 12.68 -12.01 14.68
N TRP A 149 13.19 -12.66 15.73
CA TRP A 149 14.04 -13.87 15.63
C TRP A 149 13.29 -15.09 15.09
N GLU A 150 11.98 -15.16 15.34
CA GLU A 150 11.09 -16.19 14.82
C GLU A 150 10.01 -15.54 13.95
N GLY A 151 9.78 -16.13 12.77
CA GLY A 151 8.73 -15.69 11.86
C GLY A 151 7.50 -16.59 11.96
N SER A 152 6.31 -16.00 12.01
CA SER A 152 5.03 -16.70 12.06
C SER A 152 4.20 -16.43 10.81
N HIS A 153 4.37 -17.30 9.81
CA HIS A 153 3.61 -17.26 8.56
C HIS A 153 3.56 -18.65 7.95
N TYR A 154 2.45 -19.03 7.30
CA TYR A 154 2.29 -20.40 6.76
C TYR A 154 3.31 -20.75 5.67
N THR A 155 3.83 -19.75 4.95
CA THR A 155 4.90 -19.92 3.95
C THR A 155 6.31 -19.88 4.55
N SER A 156 6.48 -19.41 5.79
CA SER A 156 7.79 -19.28 6.44
C SER A 156 8.50 -20.63 6.52
N ARG A 157 9.78 -20.67 6.13
CA ARG A 157 10.66 -21.86 6.24
C ARG A 157 11.94 -21.58 6.99
N THR A 158 12.42 -20.33 6.96
CA THR A 158 13.58 -19.90 7.73
C THR A 158 13.35 -18.50 8.29
N SER A 159 14.12 -18.12 9.31
CA SER A 159 14.09 -16.78 9.88
C SER A 159 15.00 -15.85 9.07
N LEU A 160 14.70 -14.55 9.08
CA LEU A 160 15.45 -13.56 8.31
C LEU A 160 16.95 -13.56 8.65
N ASN A 161 17.32 -13.63 9.94
CA ASN A 161 18.73 -13.68 10.35
C ASN A 161 19.50 -14.87 9.76
N ARG A 162 18.87 -16.06 9.73
CA ARG A 162 19.50 -17.28 9.18
C ARG A 162 19.65 -17.17 7.67
N TRP A 163 18.64 -16.64 6.99
CA TRP A 163 18.69 -16.41 5.55
C TRP A 163 19.78 -15.41 5.16
N LEU A 164 19.89 -14.28 5.87
CA LEU A 164 20.98 -13.31 5.68
C LEU A 164 22.36 -13.94 5.91
N HIS A 165 22.53 -14.76 6.96
CA HIS A 165 23.77 -15.49 7.20
C HIS A 165 24.13 -16.45 6.06
N GLN A 166 23.15 -17.23 5.57
CA GLN A 166 23.34 -18.20 4.49
C GLN A 166 23.79 -17.54 3.18
N HIS A 167 23.23 -16.37 2.88
CA HIS A 167 23.57 -15.56 1.69
C HIS A 167 24.73 -14.58 1.92
N GLY A 168 25.34 -14.61 3.11
CA GLY A 168 26.50 -13.80 3.44
C GLY A 168 26.23 -12.29 3.53
N ILE A 169 25.04 -11.91 3.96
CA ILE A 169 24.58 -10.52 4.04
C ILE A 169 24.63 -10.01 5.48
N PRO A 170 25.39 -8.94 5.76
CA PRO A 170 25.38 -8.28 7.07
C PRO A 170 24.04 -7.62 7.38
N GLY A 171 23.69 -7.60 8.66
CA GLY A 171 22.48 -6.94 9.13
C GLY A 171 22.66 -6.37 10.52
N ILE A 172 22.18 -5.14 10.76
CA ILE A 172 22.21 -4.45 12.05
C ILE A 172 20.79 -4.11 12.51
N TYR A 173 20.46 -4.44 13.77
CA TYR A 173 19.21 -4.08 14.43
C TYR A 173 19.45 -3.23 15.68
N GLY A 174 18.40 -2.60 16.21
CA GLY A 174 18.48 -1.66 17.35
C GLY A 174 18.86 -0.24 16.93
N VAL A 175 18.77 0.09 15.64
CA VAL A 175 19.10 1.39 15.08
C VAL A 175 17.84 2.26 14.98
N ASP A 176 17.92 3.54 15.34
CA ASP A 176 16.84 4.51 15.06
C ASP A 176 16.76 4.79 13.56
N THR A 177 16.05 3.92 12.82
CA THR A 177 15.88 4.00 11.38
C THR A 177 15.16 5.28 10.96
N ARG A 178 14.34 5.87 11.83
CA ARG A 178 13.69 7.17 11.59
C ARG A 178 14.70 8.31 11.61
N ALA A 179 15.65 8.30 12.54
CA ALA A 179 16.73 9.29 12.59
C ALA A 179 17.62 9.20 11.33
N VAL A 180 18.02 7.98 10.94
CA VAL A 180 18.78 7.74 9.70
C VAL A 180 18.01 8.25 8.47
N THR A 181 16.72 7.92 8.38
CA THR A 181 15.84 8.36 7.27
C THR A 181 15.76 9.89 7.18
N LYS A 182 15.56 10.58 8.30
CA LYS A 182 15.52 12.06 8.32
C LYS A 182 16.84 12.68 7.87
N LEU A 183 17.96 12.06 8.24
CA LEU A 183 19.30 12.50 7.87
C LEU A 183 19.51 12.36 6.36
N ILE A 184 19.23 11.19 5.79
CA ILE A 184 19.30 10.94 4.33
C ILE A 184 18.38 11.91 3.58
N ARG A 185 17.15 12.13 4.05
CA ARG A 185 16.22 13.09 3.42
C ARG A 185 16.78 14.52 3.39
N ASN A 186 17.52 14.93 4.43
CA ASN A 186 18.08 16.27 4.56
C ASN A 186 19.37 16.47 3.74
N HIS A 187 20.26 15.48 3.72
CA HIS A 187 21.58 15.59 3.08
C HIS A 187 21.67 14.93 1.70
N GLY A 188 20.67 14.11 1.34
CA GLY A 188 20.70 13.20 0.21
C GLY A 188 21.20 11.82 0.58
N ALA A 189 21.20 10.89 -0.38
CA ALA A 189 21.79 9.57 -0.19
C ALA A 189 23.27 9.70 0.18
N LEU A 190 23.68 9.02 1.24
CA LEU A 190 25.01 9.12 1.83
C LEU A 190 25.74 7.79 1.68
N LEU A 191 27.06 7.85 1.51
CA LEU A 191 27.89 6.65 1.67
C LEU A 191 27.93 6.24 3.14
N GLY A 192 27.90 4.93 3.36
CA GLY A 192 27.91 4.34 4.69
C GLY A 192 28.84 3.14 4.80
N LYS A 193 29.19 2.82 6.04
CA LYS A 193 29.87 1.59 6.43
C LYS A 193 29.06 0.93 7.53
N LEU A 194 28.70 -0.33 7.34
CA LEU A 194 28.27 -1.18 8.43
C LEU A 194 29.52 -1.86 8.98
N LEU A 195 29.87 -1.56 10.22
CA LEU A 195 31.02 -2.11 10.92
C LEU A 195 30.55 -3.07 12.01
N VAL A 196 30.91 -4.34 11.90
CA VAL A 196 30.70 -5.35 12.94
C VAL A 196 31.96 -5.46 13.78
N GLN A 197 31.85 -5.35 15.10
CA GLN A 197 33.02 -5.28 15.99
C GLN A 197 33.94 -6.51 15.89
N SER A 198 33.40 -7.69 15.60
CA SER A 198 34.16 -8.93 15.45
C SER A 198 34.98 -9.02 14.14
N ASP A 199 34.75 -8.12 13.17
CA ASP A 199 35.44 -8.16 11.88
C ASP A 199 36.82 -7.47 11.93
N ALA A 200 37.87 -8.26 11.72
CA ALA A 200 39.26 -7.78 11.71
C ALA A 200 39.57 -6.82 10.54
N THR A 201 38.72 -6.77 9.50
CA THR A 201 38.92 -5.93 8.31
C THR A 201 38.42 -4.49 8.45
N ASN A 202 37.79 -4.15 9.59
CA ASN A 202 37.21 -2.83 9.84
C ASN A 202 38.16 -1.66 9.57
N SER A 203 39.43 -1.79 9.96
CA SER A 203 40.44 -0.74 9.83
C SER A 203 40.83 -0.42 8.38
N ALA A 204 40.61 -1.37 7.45
CA ALA A 204 40.94 -1.22 6.03
C ALA A 204 39.76 -0.69 5.19
N LEU A 205 38.54 -0.73 5.73
CA LEU A 205 37.31 -0.45 4.97
C LEU A 205 37.17 1.06 4.69
N GLN A 206 37.06 1.43 3.41
CA GLN A 206 36.86 2.82 2.96
C GLN A 206 35.44 3.04 2.46
N PHE A 207 34.99 4.30 2.39
CA PHE A 207 33.72 4.61 1.76
C PHE A 207 33.86 4.41 0.26
N GLU A 208 32.93 3.66 -0.34
CA GLU A 208 32.90 3.39 -1.78
C GLU A 208 31.57 3.84 -2.36
N ASP A 209 31.59 4.64 -3.42
CA ASP A 209 30.38 5.00 -4.16
C ASP A 209 30.10 3.94 -5.25
N PRO A 210 29.08 3.09 -5.08
CA PRO A 210 28.77 2.03 -6.04
C PRO A 210 28.35 2.59 -7.41
N ASN A 211 27.85 3.83 -7.47
CA ASN A 211 27.34 4.46 -8.69
C ASN A 211 28.43 4.83 -9.69
N LEU A 212 29.71 4.83 -9.27
CA LEU A 212 30.85 5.05 -10.16
C LEU A 212 31.17 3.82 -11.04
N THR A 213 30.50 2.69 -10.79
CA THR A 213 30.67 1.45 -11.54
C THR A 213 29.39 1.07 -12.28
N ASN A 214 29.53 0.27 -13.33
CA ASN A 214 28.37 -0.28 -14.03
C ASN A 214 27.75 -1.43 -13.20
N LEU A 215 26.83 -1.08 -12.30
CA LEU A 215 26.13 -2.05 -11.44
C LEU A 215 25.26 -3.02 -12.25
N VAL A 216 24.72 -2.58 -13.39
CA VAL A 216 23.93 -3.43 -14.29
C VAL A 216 24.73 -4.63 -14.75
N ALA A 217 26.01 -4.46 -15.09
CA ALA A 217 26.89 -5.55 -15.48
C ALA A 217 27.10 -6.61 -14.38
N SER A 218 26.87 -6.25 -13.11
CA SER A 218 26.98 -7.17 -11.97
C SER A 218 25.72 -8.01 -11.75
N VAL A 219 24.54 -7.51 -12.15
CA VAL A 219 23.24 -8.15 -11.88
C VAL A 219 22.58 -8.76 -13.12
N SER A 220 22.95 -8.30 -14.31
CA SER A 220 22.43 -8.81 -15.58
C SER A 220 22.86 -10.27 -15.79
N ARG A 221 21.94 -11.08 -16.33
CA ARG A 221 22.19 -12.45 -16.76
C ARG A 221 23.35 -12.51 -17.76
N ARG A 222 24.05 -13.65 -17.75
CA ARG A 222 25.24 -13.87 -18.59
C ARG A 222 24.90 -14.42 -19.97
N GLU A 223 23.78 -15.11 -20.08
CA GLU A 223 23.35 -15.79 -21.29
C GLU A 223 21.93 -15.40 -21.67
N LYS A 224 21.61 -15.58 -22.95
CA LYS A 224 20.27 -15.38 -23.50
C LYS A 224 19.38 -16.53 -23.08
N GLU A 225 18.24 -16.21 -22.46
CA GLU A 225 17.26 -17.19 -21.98
C GLU A 225 15.90 -16.91 -22.59
N THR A 226 15.15 -17.97 -22.92
CA THR A 226 13.80 -17.82 -23.51
C THR A 226 12.77 -18.53 -22.65
N PHE A 227 11.72 -17.80 -22.31
CA PHE A 227 10.58 -18.22 -21.54
C PHE A 227 9.36 -18.30 -22.45
N SER A 228 8.65 -19.41 -22.39
CA SER A 228 7.42 -19.64 -23.14
C SER A 228 6.28 -19.96 -22.18
N PRO A 229 5.04 -19.59 -22.50
CA PRO A 229 3.89 -19.97 -21.69
C PRO A 229 3.80 -21.51 -21.61
N PRO A 230 3.48 -22.09 -20.45
CA PRO A 230 3.30 -23.54 -20.34
C PRO A 230 2.09 -24.03 -21.15
N ASP A 231 2.18 -25.28 -21.64
CA ASP A 231 1.12 -25.97 -22.35
C ASP A 231 -0.02 -26.35 -21.39
N GLY A 232 -1.26 -25.93 -21.69
CA GLY A 232 -2.47 -26.19 -20.88
C GLY A 232 -3.16 -24.92 -20.33
N GLU A 233 -4.39 -25.09 -19.83
CA GLU A 233 -5.04 -24.06 -19.00
C GLU A 233 -4.22 -23.91 -17.71
N VAL A 234 -3.51 -22.79 -17.58
CA VAL A 234 -2.90 -22.43 -16.31
C VAL A 234 -4.06 -22.03 -15.41
N ASP A 235 -4.29 -22.80 -14.34
CA ASP A 235 -5.21 -22.38 -13.30
C ASP A 235 -4.73 -21.03 -12.75
N ASP A 236 -5.47 -19.97 -13.10
CA ASP A 236 -5.23 -18.59 -12.70
C ASP A 236 -4.99 -18.49 -11.17
N HIS A 237 -5.58 -19.39 -10.37
CA HIS A 237 -5.45 -19.37 -8.92
C HIS A 237 -4.11 -19.90 -8.38
N THR A 238 -3.37 -20.72 -9.13
CA THR A 238 -2.17 -21.40 -8.59
C THR A 238 -0.92 -20.51 -8.63
N TYR A 239 -0.83 -19.57 -9.57
CA TYR A 239 0.37 -18.73 -9.80
C TYR A 239 0.11 -17.21 -9.79
N MET A 240 -1.15 -16.75 -9.74
CA MET A 240 -1.50 -15.31 -9.77
C MET A 240 -1.79 -14.69 -8.41
N THR A 241 -1.53 -15.38 -7.30
CA THR A 241 -1.72 -14.78 -5.96
C THR A 241 -0.85 -13.54 -5.73
N SER A 242 0.20 -13.32 -6.54
CA SER A 242 1.05 -12.13 -6.53
C SER A 242 0.79 -11.13 -7.68
N ILE A 243 -0.15 -11.41 -8.58
CA ILE A 243 -0.42 -10.57 -9.77
C ILE A 243 -1.90 -10.15 -9.71
N GLY A 244 -2.17 -8.90 -9.31
CA GLY A 244 -3.52 -8.35 -9.08
C GLY A 244 -4.56 -8.69 -10.16
N GLN A 245 -5.84 -8.76 -9.80
CA GLN A 245 -6.93 -9.24 -10.68
C GLN A 245 -7.33 -8.24 -11.78
N ASP A 246 -6.48 -7.98 -12.78
CA ASP A 246 -6.94 -7.38 -14.04
C ASP A 246 -7.56 -8.46 -14.95
N VAL A 247 -8.81 -8.25 -15.36
CA VAL A 247 -9.56 -9.13 -16.28
C VAL A 247 -8.77 -9.30 -17.58
N VAL A 248 -8.21 -10.49 -17.80
CA VAL A 248 -7.74 -10.88 -19.14
C VAL A 248 -9.00 -10.94 -20.00
N ALA A 249 -9.04 -10.11 -21.04
CA ALA A 249 -10.12 -10.18 -22.03
C ALA A 249 -10.21 -11.63 -22.52
N SER A 250 -11.36 -12.26 -22.29
CA SER A 250 -11.65 -13.59 -22.79
C SER A 250 -11.52 -13.60 -24.31
N GLY A 251 -10.56 -14.39 -24.80
CA GLY A 251 -10.19 -14.45 -26.21
C GLY A 251 -8.72 -14.09 -26.44
N ALA A 252 -7.80 -14.95 -26.00
CA ALA A 252 -6.41 -14.85 -26.40
C ALA A 252 -6.31 -15.06 -27.92
N PRO A 253 -5.67 -14.16 -28.69
CA PRO A 253 -5.42 -14.42 -30.10
C PRO A 253 -4.50 -15.65 -30.24
N GLU A 254 -4.73 -16.49 -31.26
CA GLU A 254 -3.89 -17.65 -31.63
C GLU A 254 -2.42 -17.29 -31.94
N LYS A 255 -2.06 -16.01 -31.90
CA LYS A 255 -0.75 -15.49 -32.30
C LYS A 255 0.12 -15.27 -31.07
N HIS A 256 1.15 -16.10 -30.91
CA HIS A 256 2.18 -15.95 -29.89
C HIS A 256 3.15 -14.82 -30.27
N TRP A 257 2.96 -13.62 -29.73
CA TRP A 257 3.92 -12.53 -29.90
C TRP A 257 5.23 -12.81 -29.15
N HIS A 258 6.35 -12.38 -29.75
CA HIS A 258 7.68 -12.53 -29.19
C HIS A 258 8.23 -11.20 -28.69
N ILE A 259 8.49 -11.11 -27.39
CA ILE A 259 9.10 -9.95 -26.75
C ILE A 259 10.58 -10.22 -26.50
N LEU A 260 11.42 -9.26 -26.87
CA LEU A 260 12.82 -9.22 -26.43
C LEU A 260 12.94 -8.29 -25.23
N ALA A 261 13.38 -8.82 -24.09
CA ALA A 261 13.57 -8.09 -22.85
C ALA A 261 15.07 -7.92 -22.57
N VAL A 262 15.53 -6.68 -22.46
CA VAL A 262 16.92 -6.36 -22.11
C VAL A 262 17.04 -6.37 -20.60
N ASP A 263 17.85 -7.29 -20.07
CA ASP A 263 18.07 -7.47 -18.65
C ASP A 263 19.08 -6.46 -18.11
N CYS A 264 18.57 -5.38 -17.53
CA CYS A 264 19.36 -4.40 -16.81
C CYS A 264 19.40 -4.66 -15.29
N GLY A 265 18.96 -5.84 -14.84
CA GLY A 265 18.57 -6.13 -13.45
C GLY A 265 17.07 -6.46 -13.35
N ILE A 266 16.57 -7.27 -14.28
CA ILE A 266 15.15 -7.59 -14.42
C ILE A 266 14.62 -8.33 -13.19
N LYS A 267 13.50 -7.84 -12.66
CA LYS A 267 12.75 -8.54 -11.63
C LYS A 267 11.97 -9.72 -12.20
N ASN A 268 11.98 -10.85 -11.48
CA ASN A 268 11.28 -12.07 -11.89
C ASN A 268 9.79 -11.82 -12.19
N ASN A 269 9.11 -10.95 -11.44
CA ASN A 269 7.68 -10.72 -11.67
C ASN A 269 7.38 -10.05 -13.02
N ILE A 270 8.32 -9.32 -13.62
CA ILE A 270 8.18 -8.80 -15.00
C ILE A 270 8.05 -9.97 -15.99
N ILE A 271 8.93 -10.97 -15.86
CA ILE A 271 8.93 -12.16 -16.72
C ILE A 271 7.62 -12.94 -16.51
N ARG A 272 7.20 -13.13 -15.25
CA ARG A 272 5.94 -13.81 -14.92
C ARG A 272 4.73 -13.11 -15.55
N TYR A 273 4.68 -11.79 -15.45
CA TYR A 273 3.55 -11.02 -16.01
C TYR A 273 3.47 -11.19 -17.53
N LEU A 274 4.60 -11.02 -18.24
CA LEU A 274 4.64 -11.16 -19.70
C LEU A 274 4.32 -12.59 -20.16
N VAL A 275 4.85 -13.61 -19.47
CA VAL A 275 4.74 -15.02 -19.89
C VAL A 275 3.44 -15.67 -19.43
N TYR A 276 3.15 -15.64 -18.12
CA TYR A 276 1.97 -16.32 -17.59
C TYR A 276 0.69 -15.56 -17.91
N ARG A 277 0.66 -14.25 -17.64
CA ARG A 277 -0.58 -13.47 -17.74
C ARG A 277 -0.92 -13.04 -19.15
N LEU A 278 0.09 -12.57 -19.89
CA LEU A 278 -0.09 -12.11 -21.27
C LEU A 278 0.16 -13.19 -22.32
N ARG A 279 0.55 -14.41 -21.88
CA ARG A 279 0.80 -15.58 -22.76
C ARG A 279 1.80 -15.29 -23.88
N LEU A 280 2.85 -14.52 -23.57
CA LEU A 280 3.89 -14.12 -24.53
C LEU A 280 5.11 -15.03 -24.47
N LYS A 281 5.78 -15.18 -25.60
CA LYS A 281 7.15 -15.70 -25.64
C LYS A 281 8.09 -14.54 -25.29
N VAL A 282 8.93 -14.72 -24.27
CA VAL A 282 9.87 -13.67 -23.81
C VAL A 282 11.29 -14.18 -23.91
N THR A 283 12.14 -13.48 -24.63
CA THR A 283 13.58 -13.75 -24.64
C THR A 283 14.30 -12.65 -23.86
N VAL A 284 14.93 -13.04 -22.76
CA VAL A 284 15.72 -12.17 -21.91
C VAL A 284 17.18 -12.21 -22.37
N VAL A 285 17.76 -11.05 -22.65
CA VAL A 285 19.15 -10.91 -23.12
C VAL A 285 20.00 -10.10 -22.14
N PRO A 286 21.32 -10.37 -22.04
CA PRO A 286 22.23 -9.56 -21.26
C PRO A 286 22.19 -8.07 -21.64
N TRP A 287 22.49 -7.18 -20.69
CA TRP A 287 22.39 -5.73 -20.88
C TRP A 287 23.18 -5.20 -22.09
N ASP A 288 24.33 -5.81 -22.41
CA ASP A 288 25.20 -5.42 -23.52
C ASP A 288 25.10 -6.30 -24.76
N TYR A 289 24.11 -7.20 -24.82
CA TYR A 289 23.83 -7.99 -26.01
C TYR A 289 23.38 -7.09 -27.17
N ASP A 290 23.91 -7.31 -28.36
CA ASP A 290 23.47 -6.62 -29.59
C ASP A 290 22.22 -7.30 -30.15
N PHE A 291 21.06 -6.73 -29.82
CA PHE A 291 19.75 -7.15 -30.31
C PHE A 291 19.28 -6.39 -31.55
N THR A 292 20.12 -5.56 -32.16
CA THR A 292 19.69 -4.68 -33.28
C THR A 292 19.29 -5.46 -34.52
N GLN A 293 19.82 -6.68 -34.69
CA GLN A 293 19.52 -7.58 -35.82
C GLN A 293 18.53 -8.70 -35.46
N ASP A 294 18.11 -8.83 -34.19
CA ASP A 294 17.19 -9.87 -33.76
C ASP A 294 15.75 -9.57 -34.22
N GLU A 295 15.01 -10.60 -34.59
CA GLU A 295 13.57 -10.50 -34.90
C GLU A 295 12.73 -10.71 -33.63
N PHE A 296 11.81 -9.77 -33.38
CA PHE A 296 10.87 -9.76 -32.25
C PHE A 296 9.76 -8.75 -32.51
N ASP A 297 8.62 -8.89 -31.85
CA ASP A 297 7.42 -8.07 -32.04
C ASP A 297 7.35 -6.85 -31.11
N GLY A 298 8.09 -6.86 -30.01
CA GLY A 298 8.20 -5.73 -29.08
C GLY A 298 9.51 -5.73 -28.28
N LEU A 299 10.03 -4.55 -27.99
CA LEU A 299 11.22 -4.36 -27.15
C LEU A 299 10.79 -3.97 -25.73
N PHE A 300 11.35 -4.66 -24.75
CA PHE A 300 11.16 -4.35 -23.34
C PHE A 300 12.52 -4.04 -22.69
N ILE A 301 12.59 -3.00 -21.87
CA ILE A 301 13.81 -2.60 -21.14
C ILE A 301 13.50 -2.62 -19.65
N SER A 302 14.17 -3.50 -18.91
CA SER A 302 13.84 -3.74 -17.50
C SER A 302 14.29 -2.64 -16.54
N ASN A 303 13.89 -2.80 -15.29
CA ASN A 303 14.48 -2.10 -14.16
C ASN A 303 15.97 -2.48 -13.96
N GLY A 304 16.64 -1.78 -13.05
CA GLY A 304 18.03 -2.05 -12.72
C GLY A 304 18.66 -1.04 -11.74
N PRO A 305 19.86 -1.35 -11.23
CA PRO A 305 20.61 -0.48 -10.32
C PRO A 305 21.49 0.54 -11.05
N GLY A 306 21.92 1.56 -10.30
CA GLY A 306 23.02 2.45 -10.67
C GLY A 306 22.66 3.61 -11.59
N ASP A 307 23.70 4.26 -12.11
CA ASP A 307 23.57 5.40 -13.03
C ASP A 307 23.28 4.92 -14.46
N PRO A 308 22.18 5.35 -15.10
CA PRO A 308 21.85 4.98 -16.49
C PRO A 308 22.93 5.37 -17.51
N GLN A 309 23.77 6.37 -17.22
CA GLN A 309 24.87 6.78 -18.11
C GLN A 309 25.96 5.69 -18.23
N MET A 310 26.07 4.80 -17.24
CA MET A 310 27.00 3.66 -17.30
C MET A 310 26.54 2.58 -18.30
N CYS A 311 25.28 2.63 -18.75
CA CYS A 311 24.67 1.67 -19.68
C CYS A 311 24.77 2.13 -21.15
N PHE A 312 25.85 2.78 -21.54
CA PHE A 312 26.00 3.42 -22.86
C PHE A 312 25.78 2.45 -24.05
N LYS A 313 26.27 1.20 -23.95
CA LYS A 313 26.04 0.17 -24.99
C LYS A 313 24.54 -0.09 -25.21
N THR A 314 23.79 -0.30 -24.12
CA THR A 314 22.34 -0.52 -24.18
C THR A 314 21.62 0.68 -24.78
N VAL A 315 21.99 1.88 -24.35
CA VAL A 315 21.45 3.14 -24.88
C VAL A 315 21.68 3.23 -26.40
N ASP A 316 22.86 2.86 -26.88
CA ASP A 316 23.21 2.87 -28.31
C ASP A 316 22.43 1.82 -29.11
N HIS A 317 22.23 0.61 -28.57
CA HIS A 317 21.42 -0.42 -29.20
C HIS A 317 19.93 0.00 -29.27
N VAL A 318 19.38 0.55 -28.18
CA VAL A 318 17.99 1.07 -28.16
C VAL A 318 17.82 2.20 -29.17
N ARG A 319 18.77 3.15 -29.22
CA ARG A 319 18.75 4.24 -30.20
C ARG A 319 18.77 3.72 -31.64
N THR A 320 19.57 2.69 -31.91
CA THR A 320 19.64 2.04 -33.22
C THR A 320 18.30 1.39 -33.59
N VAL A 321 17.66 0.67 -32.67
CA VAL A 321 16.32 0.08 -32.88
C VAL A 321 15.26 1.14 -33.13
N MET A 322 15.26 2.25 -32.38
CA MET A 322 14.34 3.37 -32.59
C MET A 322 14.44 3.97 -34.01
N GLN A 323 15.67 4.06 -34.54
CA GLN A 323 15.93 4.58 -35.89
C GLN A 323 15.53 3.58 -36.98
N GLN A 324 15.86 2.30 -36.81
CA GLN A 324 15.63 1.26 -37.80
C GLN A 324 14.15 0.80 -37.85
N ARG A 325 13.48 0.73 -36.70
CA ARG A 325 12.16 0.11 -36.54
C ARG A 325 11.18 1.06 -35.84
N PRO A 326 10.79 2.19 -36.46
CA PRO A 326 9.99 3.23 -35.80
C PRO A 326 8.56 2.80 -35.43
N ARG A 327 8.06 1.68 -35.94
CA ARG A 327 6.73 1.13 -35.57
C ARG A 327 6.80 0.04 -34.51
N LEU A 328 7.99 -0.38 -34.10
CA LEU A 328 8.18 -1.40 -33.08
C LEU A 328 7.80 -0.81 -31.71
N PRO A 329 6.86 -1.44 -30.97
CA PRO A 329 6.56 -1.02 -29.61
C PRO A 329 7.76 -1.17 -28.69
N ILE A 330 8.02 -0.14 -27.88
CA ILE A 330 9.09 -0.13 -26.88
C ILE A 330 8.46 0.23 -25.53
N PHE A 331 8.69 -0.60 -24.52
CA PHE A 331 8.28 -0.35 -23.14
C PHE A 331 9.47 -0.44 -22.17
N GLY A 332 9.72 0.64 -21.42
CA GLY A 332 10.76 0.71 -20.40
C GLY A 332 10.20 0.83 -18.98
N ILE A 333 10.80 0.15 -18.01
CA ILE A 333 10.46 0.22 -16.58
C ILE A 333 11.66 0.69 -15.76
N CYS A 334 11.46 1.68 -14.87
CA CYS A 334 12.47 2.20 -13.96
C CYS A 334 13.76 2.64 -14.68
N LEU A 335 14.84 1.86 -14.63
CA LEU A 335 16.06 2.12 -15.40
C LEU A 335 15.78 2.16 -16.91
N GLY A 336 14.84 1.34 -17.39
CA GLY A 336 14.37 1.36 -18.77
C GLY A 336 13.73 2.68 -19.20
N ASN A 337 13.09 3.42 -18.29
CA ASN A 337 12.63 4.79 -18.56
C ASN A 337 13.78 5.72 -18.87
N GLN A 338 14.84 5.62 -18.06
CA GLN A 338 16.03 6.46 -18.18
C GLN A 338 16.83 6.10 -19.43
N ILE A 339 17.01 4.81 -19.73
CA ILE A 339 17.68 4.34 -20.95
C ILE A 339 16.92 4.80 -22.20
N LEU A 340 15.58 4.67 -22.22
CA LEU A 340 14.78 5.13 -23.34
C LEU A 340 14.88 6.65 -23.53
N ALA A 341 14.86 7.41 -22.43
CA ALA A 341 15.04 8.86 -22.47
C ALA A 341 16.42 9.26 -23.01
N LEU A 342 17.50 8.61 -22.55
CA LEU A 342 18.86 8.84 -23.05
C LEU A 342 19.03 8.44 -24.53
N ALA A 343 18.36 7.35 -24.95
CA ALA A 343 18.35 6.92 -26.35
C ALA A 343 17.64 7.95 -27.24
N ALA A 344 16.55 8.56 -26.74
CA ALA A 344 15.84 9.65 -27.39
C ALA A 344 16.65 10.95 -27.47
N GLY A 345 17.61 11.17 -26.56
CA GLY A 345 18.46 12.36 -26.50
C GLY A 345 18.16 13.30 -25.33
N ALA A 346 17.36 12.87 -24.35
CA ALA A 346 17.17 13.58 -23.09
C ALA A 346 18.35 13.36 -22.13
N SER A 347 18.31 14.02 -20.97
CA SER A 347 19.29 13.88 -19.89
C SER A 347 18.68 13.30 -18.61
N THR A 348 19.52 12.72 -17.77
CA THR A 348 19.17 12.18 -16.45
C THR A 348 19.97 12.88 -15.36
N TYR A 349 19.45 12.88 -14.14
CA TYR A 349 20.13 13.45 -12.98
C TYR A 349 19.97 12.56 -11.74
N LYS A 350 20.96 12.60 -10.83
CA LYS A 350 20.87 11.95 -9.52
C LYS A 350 19.93 12.75 -8.63
N MET A 351 18.89 12.09 -8.14
CA MET A 351 17.95 12.67 -7.18
C MET A 351 18.62 12.82 -5.82
N LYS A 352 18.10 13.73 -4.99
CA LYS A 352 18.63 13.97 -3.65
C LYS A 352 18.68 12.67 -2.83
N PHE A 353 17.55 11.99 -2.66
CA PHE A 353 17.45 10.73 -1.91
C PHE A 353 16.66 9.64 -2.67
N GLY A 354 16.29 9.90 -3.92
CA GLY A 354 15.48 9.01 -4.77
C GLY A 354 14.03 8.86 -4.31
N ASN A 355 13.23 8.12 -5.07
CA ASN A 355 11.92 7.67 -4.64
C ASN A 355 11.98 6.15 -4.38
N ARG A 356 11.70 5.77 -3.13
CA ARG A 356 11.86 4.41 -2.61
C ARG A 356 10.73 4.08 -1.64
N GLY A 357 9.74 3.34 -2.11
CA GLY A 357 8.54 3.04 -1.33
C GLY A 357 7.46 2.33 -2.12
N MET A 358 6.40 1.94 -1.41
CA MET A 358 5.21 1.29 -1.98
C MET A 358 3.98 2.20 -1.96
N ASN A 359 4.20 3.50 -1.72
CA ASN A 359 3.16 4.50 -1.51
C ASN A 359 3.40 5.78 -2.33
N GLN A 360 4.10 5.68 -3.47
CA GLN A 360 4.45 6.85 -4.28
C GLN A 360 3.31 7.21 -5.25
N PRO A 361 2.69 8.40 -5.13
CA PRO A 361 1.59 8.82 -5.99
C PRO A 361 2.09 9.32 -7.35
N CYS A 362 1.59 8.72 -8.42
CA CYS A 362 1.88 9.09 -9.81
C CYS A 362 0.61 9.54 -10.53
N ILE A 363 0.64 10.75 -11.10
CA ILE A 363 -0.47 11.30 -11.88
C ILE A 363 -0.25 10.98 -13.36
N ASP A 364 -1.21 10.32 -13.99
CA ASP A 364 -1.25 10.12 -15.44
C ASP A 364 -1.67 11.43 -16.11
N MET A 365 -0.77 12.01 -16.90
CA MET A 365 -0.99 13.31 -17.54
C MET A 365 -2.07 13.26 -18.63
N ARG A 366 -2.47 12.07 -19.08
CA ARG A 366 -3.55 11.87 -20.05
C ARG A 366 -4.91 11.90 -19.36
N THR A 367 -5.04 11.18 -18.26
CA THR A 367 -6.34 10.91 -17.62
C THR A 367 -6.57 11.73 -16.35
N THR A 368 -5.54 12.36 -15.80
CA THR A 368 -5.51 13.02 -14.48
C THR A 368 -5.74 12.07 -13.30
N ARG A 369 -5.77 10.75 -13.54
CA ARG A 369 -5.85 9.74 -12.49
C ARG A 369 -4.52 9.68 -11.73
N CYS A 370 -4.63 9.53 -10.42
CA CYS A 370 -3.51 9.29 -9.53
C CYS A 370 -3.48 7.80 -9.15
N TYR A 371 -2.32 7.17 -9.33
CA TYR A 371 -2.06 5.78 -8.98
C TYR A 371 -1.03 5.72 -7.86
N ILE A 372 -1.19 4.79 -6.92
CA ILE A 372 -0.15 4.49 -5.95
C ILE A 372 0.79 3.46 -6.55
N THR A 373 2.09 3.72 -6.47
CA THR A 373 3.11 2.95 -7.18
C THR A 373 4.23 2.48 -6.26
N SER A 374 4.83 1.35 -6.63
CA SER A 374 6.08 0.87 -6.05
C SER A 374 7.25 1.46 -6.82
N GLN A 375 8.20 2.06 -6.12
CA GLN A 375 9.34 2.75 -6.71
C GLN A 375 10.64 2.40 -5.99
N ASN A 376 11.72 2.26 -6.75
CA ASN A 376 13.06 2.10 -6.24
C ASN A 376 14.11 2.68 -7.22
N HIS A 377 14.25 4.00 -7.27
CA HIS A 377 15.24 4.65 -8.12
C HIS A 377 15.90 5.87 -7.45
N GLY A 378 17.20 6.03 -7.71
CA GLY A 378 18.00 7.18 -7.25
C GLY A 378 18.25 8.23 -8.34
N PHE A 379 17.89 7.93 -9.60
CA PHE A 379 18.05 8.80 -10.75
C PHE A 379 16.68 9.09 -11.38
N ALA A 380 16.56 10.20 -12.09
CA ALA A 380 15.34 10.59 -12.79
C ALA A 380 15.66 11.23 -14.14
N VAL A 381 14.68 11.22 -15.05
CA VAL A 381 14.74 11.91 -16.33
C VAL A 381 14.44 13.40 -16.12
N ASP A 382 15.24 14.28 -16.71
CA ASP A 382 14.90 15.71 -16.75
C ASP A 382 13.83 15.96 -17.83
N SER A 383 12.59 16.14 -17.40
CA SER A 383 11.45 16.45 -18.28
C SER A 383 11.68 17.65 -19.19
N LYS A 384 12.53 18.62 -18.81
CA LYS A 384 12.83 19.81 -19.64
C LYS A 384 13.79 19.50 -20.78
N SER A 385 14.56 18.42 -20.67
CA SER A 385 15.51 17.97 -21.68
C SER A 385 14.88 17.06 -22.74
N LEU A 386 13.58 16.76 -22.64
CA LEU A 386 12.89 15.90 -23.59
C LEU A 386 12.88 16.52 -25.00
N PRO A 387 13.31 15.79 -26.04
CA PRO A 387 13.37 16.30 -27.40
C PRO A 387 11.96 16.41 -28.02
N PRO A 388 11.80 17.18 -29.11
CA PRO A 388 10.53 17.28 -29.83
C PRO A 388 9.98 15.90 -30.19
N GLY A 389 8.70 15.67 -29.94
CA GLY A 389 8.06 14.35 -30.14
C GLY A 389 7.81 13.59 -28.83
N TRP A 390 8.50 13.95 -27.75
CA TRP A 390 8.37 13.32 -26.43
C TRP A 390 7.67 14.24 -25.44
N MET A 391 6.93 13.63 -24.52
CA MET A 391 6.29 14.33 -23.39
C MET A 391 6.29 13.44 -22.15
N PRO A 392 6.17 14.04 -20.95
CA PRO A 392 5.90 13.28 -19.73
C PRO A 392 4.59 12.50 -19.83
N LEU A 393 4.62 11.21 -19.51
CA LEU A 393 3.45 10.35 -19.39
C LEU A 393 2.85 10.42 -17.99
N MET A 394 3.71 10.29 -16.99
CA MET A 394 3.37 10.29 -15.56
C MET A 394 4.25 11.29 -14.83
N VAL A 395 3.73 11.88 -13.76
CA VAL A 395 4.46 12.82 -12.89
C VAL A 395 4.22 12.48 -11.42
N ASN A 396 5.27 12.56 -10.60
CA ASN A 396 5.17 12.31 -9.17
C ASN A 396 4.37 13.44 -8.50
N ALA A 397 3.31 13.12 -7.75
CA ALA A 397 2.47 14.14 -7.12
C ALA A 397 3.15 14.84 -5.92
N ASN A 398 4.18 14.22 -5.32
CA ASN A 398 4.88 14.78 -4.16
C ASN A 398 5.98 15.77 -4.55
N ASP A 399 6.78 15.44 -5.57
CA ASP A 399 7.99 16.22 -5.93
C ASP A 399 8.04 16.73 -7.37
N GLY A 400 7.07 16.35 -8.22
CA GLY A 400 6.97 16.79 -9.61
C GLY A 400 8.03 16.17 -10.55
N SER A 401 8.77 15.14 -10.11
CA SER A 401 9.72 14.43 -10.95
C SER A 401 9.04 13.62 -12.07
N ASN A 402 9.82 13.29 -13.10
CA ASN A 402 9.34 12.47 -14.21
C ASN A 402 9.08 11.03 -13.76
N GLU A 403 7.87 10.54 -14.00
CA GLU A 403 7.48 9.16 -13.66
C GLU A 403 7.23 8.29 -14.89
N GLY A 404 7.56 8.82 -16.07
CA GLY A 404 7.37 8.15 -17.34
C GLY A 404 7.38 9.13 -18.51
N ILE A 405 7.68 8.61 -19.69
CA ILE A 405 7.69 9.37 -20.94
C ILE A 405 6.92 8.63 -22.02
N ILE A 406 6.40 9.35 -22.99
CA ILE A 406 5.67 8.80 -24.13
C ILE A 406 5.97 9.62 -25.37
N HIS A 407 6.04 8.94 -26.52
CA HIS A 407 6.20 9.60 -27.81
C HIS A 407 4.83 9.85 -28.46
N HIS A 408 4.64 11.03 -29.08
CA HIS A 408 3.33 11.42 -29.66
C HIS A 408 2.88 10.56 -30.84
N GLN A 409 3.82 10.04 -31.64
CA GLN A 409 3.54 9.37 -32.92
C GLN A 409 4.11 7.94 -33.03
N ARG A 410 4.72 7.42 -31.97
CA ARG A 410 5.43 6.14 -32.02
C ARG A 410 4.97 5.34 -30.80
N PRO A 411 4.87 4.00 -30.89
CA PRO A 411 4.40 3.17 -29.78
C PRO A 411 5.49 2.99 -28.71
N TRP A 412 6.12 4.08 -28.29
CA TRP A 412 7.21 4.12 -27.33
C TRP A 412 6.72 4.83 -26.08
N PHE A 413 6.80 4.12 -24.97
CA PHE A 413 6.53 4.70 -23.67
C PHE A 413 7.34 4.00 -22.60
N SER A 414 7.45 4.63 -21.45
CA SER A 414 8.09 4.05 -20.28
C SER A 414 7.54 4.66 -19.02
N VAL A 415 7.74 3.96 -17.90
CA VAL A 415 7.40 4.43 -16.56
C VAL A 415 8.59 4.25 -15.63
N GLN A 416 8.73 5.16 -14.68
CA GLN A 416 9.85 5.21 -13.74
C GLN A 416 9.60 4.33 -12.50
N PHE A 417 8.33 4.06 -12.19
CA PHE A 417 7.90 3.11 -11.17
C PHE A 417 7.84 1.67 -11.70
N HIS A 418 7.42 0.73 -10.84
CA HIS A 418 7.39 -0.71 -11.07
C HIS A 418 5.95 -1.25 -11.14
N PRO A 419 5.31 -1.26 -12.33
CA PRO A 419 3.98 -1.86 -12.55
C PRO A 419 3.85 -3.33 -12.16
N GLU A 420 4.96 -4.06 -12.15
CA GLU A 420 5.00 -5.46 -11.69
C GLU A 420 4.89 -5.59 -10.17
N ALA A 421 4.97 -4.51 -9.40
CA ALA A 421 4.92 -4.53 -7.94
C ALA A 421 5.92 -5.53 -7.34
N CYS A 422 5.49 -6.45 -6.47
CA CYS A 422 6.34 -7.47 -5.82
C CYS A 422 7.61 -6.87 -5.17
N ALA A 423 7.48 -6.11 -4.08
CA ALA A 423 6.25 -5.79 -3.35
C ALA A 423 5.65 -4.42 -3.72
N GLY A 424 4.42 -4.18 -3.27
CA GLY A 424 3.68 -2.92 -3.47
C GLY A 424 2.31 -3.10 -4.14
N PRO A 425 1.61 -1.99 -4.43
CA PRO A 425 0.29 -1.99 -5.05
C PRO A 425 0.33 -2.46 -6.51
N THR A 426 -0.75 -3.06 -6.97
CA THR A 426 -0.87 -3.62 -8.35
C THR A 426 -1.65 -2.69 -9.30
N ASP A 427 -1.89 -1.45 -8.89
CA ASP A 427 -2.79 -0.47 -9.49
C ASP A 427 -2.40 -0.04 -10.93
N THR A 428 -1.17 -0.35 -11.35
CA THR A 428 -0.63 0.06 -12.67
C THR A 428 -0.30 -1.10 -13.59
N SER A 429 -0.74 -2.31 -13.25
CA SER A 429 -0.43 -3.52 -14.02
C SER A 429 -1.01 -3.49 -15.45
N PHE A 430 -2.07 -2.72 -15.68
CA PHE A 430 -2.66 -2.45 -16.99
C PHE A 430 -1.67 -1.91 -18.05
N LEU A 431 -0.53 -1.34 -17.65
CA LEU A 431 0.50 -0.85 -18.56
C LEU A 431 1.14 -1.97 -19.39
N PHE A 432 1.26 -3.19 -18.84
CA PHE A 432 1.69 -4.36 -19.60
C PHE A 432 0.68 -4.72 -20.70
N SER A 433 -0.61 -4.69 -20.37
CA SER A 433 -1.68 -4.89 -21.35
C SER A 433 -1.70 -3.80 -22.42
N GLN A 434 -1.40 -2.55 -22.05
CA GLN A 434 -1.24 -1.44 -23.01
C GLN A 434 -0.06 -1.70 -23.96
N PHE A 435 1.07 -2.21 -23.46
CA PHE A 435 2.22 -2.58 -24.30
C PHE A 435 1.86 -3.64 -25.34
N VAL A 436 1.15 -4.71 -24.94
CA VAL A 436 0.71 -5.76 -25.88
C VAL A 436 -0.30 -5.24 -26.90
N ARG A 437 -1.25 -4.40 -26.46
CA ARG A 437 -2.19 -3.77 -27.39
C ARG A 437 -1.47 -2.99 -28.49
N ASN A 438 -0.40 -2.25 -28.15
CA ASN A 438 0.40 -1.53 -29.13
C ASN A 438 1.09 -2.44 -30.16
N ILE A 439 1.27 -3.73 -29.87
CA ILE A 439 1.82 -4.73 -30.80
C ILE A 439 0.73 -5.21 -31.76
N SER A 440 -0.45 -5.57 -31.23
CA SER A 440 -1.55 -6.08 -32.04
C SER A 440 -2.18 -5.00 -32.92
N GLU A 441 -2.37 -3.82 -32.34
CA GLU A 441 -2.99 -2.66 -32.97
C GLU A 441 -2.11 -1.45 -32.63
N PRO A 442 -1.29 -0.95 -33.57
CA PRO A 442 -0.50 0.26 -33.36
C PRO A 442 -1.41 1.49 -33.25
N MET A 443 -2.18 1.58 -32.17
CA MET A 443 -3.03 2.70 -31.84
C MET A 443 -2.15 3.81 -31.28
N TYR A 444 -2.20 4.94 -31.94
CA TYR A 444 -1.76 6.20 -31.38
C TYR A 444 -2.62 6.48 -30.16
N THR A 445 -2.04 6.41 -28.95
CA THR A 445 -2.72 6.92 -27.76
C THR A 445 -2.67 8.43 -27.85
N GLY A 446 -3.65 9.02 -28.55
CA GLY A 446 -3.90 10.45 -28.45
C GLY A 446 -4.04 10.80 -26.98
N VAL A 447 -3.42 11.91 -26.57
CA VAL A 447 -3.65 12.47 -25.23
C VAL A 447 -5.07 13.03 -25.24
N THR A 448 -6.04 12.19 -24.90
CA THR A 448 -7.39 12.65 -24.61
C THR A 448 -7.32 13.29 -23.24
N THR A 449 -7.20 14.62 -23.21
CA THR A 449 -7.44 15.37 -21.97
C THR A 449 -8.87 15.08 -21.55
N ILE A 450 -9.07 14.21 -20.56
CA ILE A 450 -10.37 14.06 -19.94
C ILE A 450 -10.69 15.41 -19.29
N PRO A 451 -11.79 16.09 -19.66
CA PRO A 451 -12.13 17.36 -19.04
C PRO A 451 -12.33 17.13 -17.54
N CYS A 452 -11.50 17.79 -16.74
CA CYS A 452 -11.68 17.84 -15.29
C CYS A 452 -13.06 18.46 -15.02
N SER A 453 -13.99 17.69 -14.45
CA SER A 453 -15.25 18.23 -14.00
C SER A 453 -14.96 19.17 -12.84
N MET A 454 -15.19 20.47 -13.03
CA MET A 454 -15.18 21.39 -11.91
C MET A 454 -16.20 20.93 -10.87
N PRO A 455 -15.85 20.90 -9.58
CA PRO A 455 -16.81 20.49 -8.56
C PRO A 455 -18.00 21.47 -8.56
N PRO A 456 -19.22 20.97 -8.34
CA PRO A 456 -20.38 21.84 -8.12
C PRO A 456 -20.12 22.79 -6.96
N ILE A 457 -20.58 24.04 -7.11
CA ILE A 457 -20.46 25.08 -6.08
C ILE A 457 -21.67 24.96 -5.14
N TYR A 458 -21.39 24.76 -3.85
CA TYR A 458 -22.40 24.76 -2.80
C TYR A 458 -22.22 26.00 -1.92
N HIS A 459 -23.32 26.60 -1.46
CA HIS A 459 -23.27 27.76 -0.58
C HIS A 459 -23.68 27.42 0.85
N LYS A 460 -24.59 26.47 1.02
CA LYS A 460 -25.12 26.05 2.32
C LYS A 460 -25.30 24.54 2.39
N VAL A 461 -24.68 23.91 3.39
CA VAL A 461 -24.72 22.46 3.60
C VAL A 461 -25.22 22.13 4.99
N LEU A 462 -26.16 21.17 5.05
CA LEU A 462 -26.67 20.58 6.28
C LEU A 462 -25.84 19.33 6.63
N VAL A 463 -25.38 19.23 7.87
CA VAL A 463 -24.66 18.07 8.41
C VAL A 463 -25.52 17.42 9.49
N LEU A 464 -25.80 16.12 9.32
CA LEU A 464 -26.51 15.35 10.34
C LEU A 464 -25.50 14.81 11.37
N GLY A 465 -25.71 15.16 12.64
CA GLY A 465 -24.92 14.65 13.75
C GLY A 465 -25.33 13.24 14.17
N SER A 466 -24.62 12.71 15.15
CA SER A 466 -24.74 11.33 15.65
C SER A 466 -26.07 11.02 16.36
N GLY A 467 -26.78 12.03 16.84
CA GLY A 467 -27.97 11.82 17.68
C GLY A 467 -27.61 11.64 19.16
N GLY A 468 -28.30 10.73 19.84
CA GLY A 468 -27.95 10.36 21.22
C GLY A 468 -26.86 9.30 21.26
N LEU A 469 -26.01 9.32 22.30
CA LEU A 469 -24.97 8.31 22.50
C LEU A 469 -25.60 6.94 22.77
N THR A 470 -25.34 5.96 21.90
CA THR A 470 -25.78 4.56 22.07
C THR A 470 -24.57 3.62 22.03
N ILE A 471 -24.69 2.42 22.62
CA ILE A 471 -23.62 1.42 22.55
C ILE A 471 -23.42 1.03 21.08
N GLY A 472 -22.19 1.15 20.58
CA GLY A 472 -21.87 0.98 19.15
C GLY A 472 -21.93 2.27 18.32
N GLN A 473 -22.39 3.40 18.88
CA GLN A 473 -22.28 4.73 18.30
C GLN A 473 -21.66 5.70 19.31
N ALA A 474 -20.33 5.66 19.36
CA ALA A 474 -19.53 6.47 20.28
C ALA A 474 -19.28 7.89 19.73
N GLY A 475 -18.50 8.69 20.48
CA GLY A 475 -18.12 10.07 20.12
C GLY A 475 -17.23 10.21 18.86
N GLU A 476 -16.96 9.13 18.14
CA GLU A 476 -16.25 9.17 16.85
C GLU A 476 -16.99 10.04 15.83
N PHE A 477 -18.30 9.86 15.71
CA PHE A 477 -19.14 10.61 14.75
C PHE A 477 -19.19 12.10 15.07
N ASP A 478 -19.10 12.47 16.34
CA ASP A 478 -19.01 13.86 16.76
C ASP A 478 -17.68 14.49 16.33
N TYR A 479 -16.57 13.74 16.37
CA TYR A 479 -15.28 14.17 15.84
C TYR A 479 -15.31 14.26 14.30
N SER A 480 -15.81 13.24 13.63
CA SER A 480 -15.91 13.20 12.16
C SER A 480 -16.79 14.32 11.61
N GLY A 481 -17.96 14.54 12.22
CA GLY A 481 -18.83 15.68 11.89
C GLY A 481 -18.17 17.03 12.14
N SER A 482 -17.31 17.15 13.15
CA SER A 482 -16.51 18.36 13.40
C SER A 482 -15.47 18.61 12.30
N GLN A 483 -14.82 17.56 11.77
CA GLN A 483 -13.92 17.68 10.63
C GLN A 483 -14.67 18.07 9.34
N ALA A 484 -15.87 17.55 9.13
CA ALA A 484 -16.72 17.95 8.00
C ALA A 484 -17.05 19.45 8.05
N ILE A 485 -17.44 19.97 9.22
CA ILE A 485 -17.70 21.41 9.41
C ILE A 485 -16.46 22.25 9.11
N LYS A 486 -15.28 21.80 9.56
CA LYS A 486 -14.00 22.46 9.26
C LYS A 486 -13.73 22.53 7.76
N ALA A 487 -13.91 21.43 7.04
CA ALA A 487 -13.73 21.36 5.58
C ALA A 487 -14.71 22.28 4.81
N LEU A 488 -15.97 22.34 5.24
CA LEU A 488 -16.98 23.25 4.68
C LEU A 488 -16.56 24.71 4.88
N ARG A 489 -16.09 25.07 6.09
CA ARG A 489 -15.60 26.41 6.41
C ARG A 489 -14.39 26.82 5.56
N GLU A 490 -13.40 25.93 5.42
CA GLU A 490 -12.22 26.17 4.57
C GLU A 490 -12.60 26.36 3.09
N SER A 491 -13.70 25.74 2.67
CA SER A 491 -14.28 25.88 1.33
C SER A 491 -15.21 27.10 1.16
N GLY A 492 -15.41 27.91 2.21
CA GLY A 492 -16.32 29.07 2.18
C GLY A 492 -17.81 28.71 2.17
N ILE A 493 -18.16 27.49 2.59
CA ILE A 493 -19.53 26.97 2.59
C ILE A 493 -20.16 27.16 3.98
N THR A 494 -21.39 27.67 4.02
CA THR A 494 -22.15 27.82 5.28
C THR A 494 -22.58 26.46 5.82
N SER A 495 -22.29 26.21 7.08
CA SER A 495 -22.54 24.93 7.76
C SER A 495 -23.73 25.02 8.73
N ILE A 496 -24.69 24.10 8.56
CA ILE A 496 -25.81 23.90 9.49
C ILE A 496 -25.70 22.51 10.08
N VAL A 497 -25.86 22.37 11.39
CA VAL A 497 -25.78 21.08 12.08
C VAL A 497 -27.07 20.78 12.80
N ILE A 498 -27.58 19.55 12.69
CA ILE A 498 -28.62 19.02 13.57
C ILE A 498 -27.97 17.96 14.47
N ASN A 499 -27.89 18.23 15.77
CA ASN A 499 -27.44 17.25 16.75
C ASN A 499 -28.10 17.53 18.12
N PRO A 500 -28.87 16.59 18.70
CA PRO A 500 -29.50 16.79 20.00
C PRO A 500 -28.50 16.72 21.17
N ASN A 501 -27.30 16.16 20.97
CA ASN A 501 -26.28 16.07 22.00
C ASN A 501 -25.69 17.46 22.30
N VAL A 502 -26.01 18.01 23.47
CA VAL A 502 -25.47 19.29 23.94
C VAL A 502 -24.04 19.17 24.49
N ALA A 503 -23.58 17.96 24.79
CA ALA A 503 -22.32 17.69 25.46
C ALA A 503 -21.23 17.21 24.49
N THR A 504 -21.14 17.83 23.32
CA THR A 504 -20.19 17.45 22.28
C THR A 504 -19.42 18.64 21.69
N VAL A 505 -18.21 18.37 21.21
CA VAL A 505 -17.39 19.36 20.51
C VAL A 505 -18.08 19.82 19.22
N GLN A 506 -18.84 18.94 18.55
CA GLN A 506 -19.53 19.27 17.29
C GLN A 506 -20.51 20.46 17.42
N THR A 507 -21.11 20.62 18.60
CA THR A 507 -22.10 21.68 18.89
C THR A 507 -21.50 22.86 19.66
N SER A 508 -20.17 22.90 19.78
CA SER A 508 -19.46 24.01 20.44
C SER A 508 -19.63 25.32 19.68
N TRP A 509 -19.70 26.40 20.45
CA TRP A 509 -19.89 27.74 19.91
C TRP A 509 -18.79 28.11 18.91
N GLY A 510 -19.20 28.59 17.74
CA GLY A 510 -18.28 29.03 16.68
C GLY A 510 -17.70 27.90 15.83
N LEU A 511 -18.09 26.63 16.03
CA LEU A 511 -17.67 25.55 15.15
C LEU A 511 -18.50 25.50 13.86
N ALA A 512 -19.82 25.38 13.96
CA ALA A 512 -20.75 25.54 12.84
C ALA A 512 -21.35 26.95 12.80
N ASP A 513 -21.88 27.36 11.66
CA ASP A 513 -22.54 28.66 11.51
C ASP A 513 -23.93 28.67 12.17
N ARG A 514 -24.62 27.53 12.13
CA ARG A 514 -25.89 27.30 12.85
C ARG A 514 -25.97 25.89 13.42
N VAL A 515 -26.48 25.77 14.64
CA VAL A 515 -26.69 24.50 15.33
C VAL A 515 -28.15 24.40 15.77
N TYR A 516 -28.78 23.27 15.45
CA TYR A 516 -30.11 22.90 15.90
C TYR A 516 -30.00 21.71 16.87
N PHE A 517 -30.37 21.96 18.12
CA PHE A 517 -30.50 20.93 19.15
C PHE A 517 -31.84 20.21 19.02
N LEU A 518 -32.01 19.48 17.91
CA LEU A 518 -33.21 18.72 17.59
C LEU A 518 -32.85 17.24 17.37
N PRO A 519 -33.78 16.30 17.61
CA PRO A 519 -33.59 14.91 17.25
C PRO A 519 -33.30 14.75 15.75
N VAL A 520 -32.41 13.81 15.41
CA VAL A 520 -32.12 13.43 14.02
C VAL A 520 -33.20 12.44 13.55
N THR A 521 -34.39 12.95 13.28
CA THR A 521 -35.51 12.18 12.72
C THR A 521 -36.02 12.84 11.44
N PRO A 522 -36.65 12.08 10.52
CA PRO A 522 -37.10 12.61 9.23
C PRO A 522 -37.96 13.86 9.37
N ASP A 523 -38.92 13.87 10.30
CA ASP A 523 -39.86 14.99 10.46
C ASP A 523 -39.17 16.30 10.88
N PHE A 524 -38.16 16.22 11.76
CA PHE A 524 -37.40 17.41 12.17
C PHE A 524 -36.42 17.85 11.09
N VAL A 525 -35.71 16.89 10.46
CA VAL A 525 -34.76 17.19 9.39
C VAL A 525 -35.45 17.83 8.19
N GLU A 526 -36.62 17.32 7.78
CA GLU A 526 -37.44 17.89 6.71
C GLU A 526 -37.87 19.34 7.01
N GLN A 527 -38.28 19.64 8.25
CA GLN A 527 -38.62 21.00 8.65
C GLN A 527 -37.41 21.95 8.56
N ILE A 528 -36.22 21.49 8.95
CA ILE A 528 -35.00 22.28 8.82
C ILE A 528 -34.62 22.46 7.35
N ILE A 529 -34.74 21.44 6.51
CA ILE A 529 -34.53 21.55 5.06
C ILE A 529 -35.44 22.63 4.46
N LYS A 530 -36.74 22.60 4.76
CA LYS A 530 -37.71 23.61 4.27
C LYS A 530 -37.41 25.03 4.75
N ARG A 531 -36.92 25.16 5.99
CA ARG A 531 -36.59 26.46 6.61
C ARG A 531 -35.28 27.04 6.08
N GLU A 532 -34.23 26.24 6.04
CA GLU A 532 -32.87 26.69 5.73
C GLU A 532 -32.54 26.65 4.24
N ARG A 533 -33.25 25.80 3.47
CA ARG A 533 -33.02 25.57 2.04
C ARG A 533 -31.53 25.33 1.73
N PRO A 534 -30.91 24.29 2.31
CA PRO A 534 -29.52 23.94 1.99
C PRO A 534 -29.41 23.41 0.56
N ASP A 535 -28.28 23.66 -0.10
CA ASP A 535 -27.98 23.12 -1.44
C ASP A 535 -27.56 21.65 -1.35
N GLY A 536 -26.95 21.28 -0.23
CA GLY A 536 -26.45 19.92 0.00
C GLY A 536 -26.63 19.42 1.44
N ILE A 537 -26.56 18.10 1.60
CA ILE A 537 -26.62 17.42 2.90
C ILE A 537 -25.53 16.36 3.02
N MET A 538 -24.89 16.29 4.18
CA MET A 538 -23.92 15.26 4.56
C MET A 538 -24.51 14.35 5.63
N VAL A 539 -24.61 13.05 5.32
CA VAL A 539 -25.33 12.05 6.13
C VAL A 539 -24.44 10.94 6.67
N THR A 540 -23.20 10.81 6.19
CA THR A 540 -22.26 9.73 6.51
C THR A 540 -21.42 9.98 7.77
N PHE A 541 -21.55 11.14 8.41
CA PHE A 541 -20.77 11.51 9.60
C PHE A 541 -21.54 11.40 10.92
N GLY A 542 -22.80 10.94 10.88
CA GLY A 542 -23.68 10.83 12.05
C GLY A 542 -24.05 9.39 12.43
N GLY A 543 -23.27 8.39 11.99
CA GLY A 543 -23.54 6.97 12.23
C GLY A 543 -24.88 6.49 11.65
N GLN A 544 -25.36 5.33 12.13
CA GLN A 544 -26.62 4.71 11.65
C GLN A 544 -27.83 5.63 11.81
N THR A 545 -27.87 6.47 12.86
CA THR A 545 -28.99 7.37 13.11
C THR A 545 -29.19 8.34 11.95
N ALA A 546 -28.09 8.96 11.48
CA ALA A 546 -28.12 9.84 10.33
C ALA A 546 -28.38 9.09 9.01
N LEU A 547 -27.80 7.91 8.83
CA LEU A 547 -27.99 7.09 7.62
C LEU A 547 -29.45 6.66 7.47
N ASN A 548 -30.05 6.07 8.51
CA ASN A 548 -31.46 5.62 8.47
C ASN A 548 -32.42 6.80 8.22
N CYS A 549 -32.17 7.94 8.86
CA CYS A 549 -32.94 9.16 8.62
C CYS A 549 -32.84 9.61 7.15
N ALA A 550 -31.65 9.54 6.56
CA ALA A 550 -31.44 9.90 5.16
C ALA A 550 -32.13 8.93 4.19
N VAL A 551 -32.10 7.62 4.45
CA VAL A 551 -32.83 6.63 3.63
C VAL A 551 -34.32 6.92 3.62
N GLU A 552 -34.92 7.17 4.78
CA GLU A 552 -36.35 7.45 4.87
C GLU A 552 -36.73 8.79 4.19
N LEU A 553 -35.86 9.81 4.27
CA LEU A 553 -36.07 11.09 3.57
C LEU A 553 -35.99 10.94 2.04
N GLU A 554 -35.10 10.07 1.53
CA GLU A 554 -35.02 9.72 0.12
C GLU A 554 -36.29 8.99 -0.34
N GLU A 555 -36.77 8.01 0.42
CA GLU A 555 -38.01 7.26 0.13
C GLU A 555 -39.25 8.16 0.11
N ARG A 556 -39.29 9.16 1.00
CA ARG A 556 -40.34 10.20 1.02
C ARG A 556 -40.21 11.22 -0.10
N GLY A 557 -39.13 11.21 -0.90
CA GLY A 557 -38.89 12.16 -1.98
C GLY A 557 -38.46 13.57 -1.53
N VAL A 558 -38.13 13.75 -0.25
CA VAL A 558 -37.89 15.08 0.36
C VAL A 558 -36.72 15.80 -0.30
N PHE A 559 -35.64 15.09 -0.61
CA PHE A 559 -34.46 15.69 -1.23
C PHE A 559 -34.75 16.25 -2.63
N GLN A 560 -35.48 15.48 -3.46
CA GLN A 560 -35.87 15.91 -4.80
C GLN A 560 -36.86 17.10 -4.75
N GLU A 561 -37.86 17.05 -3.87
CA GLU A 561 -38.85 18.12 -3.72
C GLU A 561 -38.25 19.46 -3.28
N ASN A 562 -37.17 19.41 -2.50
CA ASN A 562 -36.51 20.61 -1.95
C ASN A 562 -35.21 20.98 -2.67
N GLY A 563 -34.82 20.24 -3.71
CA GLY A 563 -33.59 20.49 -4.47
C GLY A 563 -32.30 20.32 -3.66
N VAL A 564 -32.29 19.43 -2.66
CA VAL A 564 -31.12 19.17 -1.80
C VAL A 564 -30.33 17.99 -2.35
N GLN A 565 -29.02 18.17 -2.55
CA GLN A 565 -28.16 17.08 -3.02
C GLN A 565 -27.47 16.35 -1.85
N VAL A 566 -27.53 15.03 -1.83
CA VAL A 566 -26.70 14.22 -0.91
C VAL A 566 -25.24 14.28 -1.37
N LEU A 567 -24.35 14.74 -0.49
CA LEU A 567 -22.92 14.90 -0.77
C LEU A 567 -22.14 13.65 -0.34
N GLY A 568 -21.27 13.17 -1.21
CA GLY A 568 -20.47 11.96 -0.99
C GLY A 568 -21.15 10.71 -1.54
N THR A 569 -21.15 9.62 -0.76
CA THR A 569 -21.71 8.33 -1.17
C THR A 569 -23.21 8.44 -1.43
N PRO A 570 -23.71 8.06 -2.63
CA PRO A 570 -25.14 8.10 -2.93
C PRO A 570 -25.97 7.20 -2.00
N ILE A 571 -27.21 7.59 -1.70
CA ILE A 571 -28.13 6.81 -0.84
C ILE A 571 -28.32 5.37 -1.36
N LYS A 572 -28.41 5.19 -2.69
CA LYS A 572 -28.49 3.86 -3.30
C LYS A 572 -27.30 2.96 -2.94
N ALA A 573 -26.09 3.51 -2.90
CA ALA A 573 -24.89 2.76 -2.52
C ALA A 573 -24.92 2.40 -1.03
N ILE A 574 -25.35 3.34 -0.17
CA ILE A 574 -25.57 3.08 1.27
C ILE A 574 -26.56 1.93 1.48
N ILE A 575 -27.71 1.96 0.80
CA ILE A 575 -28.71 0.87 0.88
C ILE A 575 -28.10 -0.46 0.42
N THR A 576 -27.33 -0.44 -0.67
CA THR A 576 -26.69 -1.65 -1.22
C THR A 576 -25.67 -2.25 -0.24
N THR A 577 -24.96 -1.44 0.55
CA THR A 577 -23.97 -1.92 1.53
C THR A 577 -24.59 -2.35 2.86
N GLU A 578 -25.68 -1.73 3.27
CA GLU A 578 -26.40 -2.06 4.52
C GLU A 578 -27.26 -3.32 4.37
N ASP A 579 -27.86 -3.53 3.19
CA ASP A 579 -28.62 -4.74 2.88
C ASP A 579 -27.68 -5.87 2.45
N ARG A 580 -27.66 -6.97 3.22
CA ARG A 580 -26.76 -8.10 2.98
C ARG A 580 -27.00 -8.84 1.68
N GLU A 581 -28.26 -8.93 1.23
CA GLU A 581 -28.57 -9.63 -0.02
C GLU A 581 -28.13 -8.79 -1.22
N LEU A 582 -28.38 -7.47 -1.18
CA LEU A 582 -27.88 -6.54 -2.19
C LEU A 582 -26.36 -6.48 -2.19
N PHE A 583 -25.73 -6.46 -1.01
CA PHE A 583 -24.27 -6.49 -0.86
C PHE A 583 -23.68 -7.77 -1.44
N ALA A 584 -24.21 -8.94 -1.08
CA ALA A 584 -23.75 -10.22 -1.59
C ALA A 584 -23.82 -10.29 -3.11
N LYS A 585 -24.94 -9.84 -3.71
CA LYS A 585 -25.11 -9.76 -5.16
C LYS A 585 -24.10 -8.83 -5.79
N ALA A 586 -23.89 -7.64 -5.23
CA ALA A 586 -22.92 -6.68 -5.75
C ALA A 586 -21.48 -7.24 -5.72
N VAL A 587 -21.08 -7.88 -4.62
CA VAL A 587 -19.77 -8.52 -4.48
C VAL A 587 -19.61 -9.68 -5.48
N GLU A 588 -20.65 -10.47 -5.70
CA GLU A 588 -20.67 -11.56 -6.70
C GLU A 588 -20.52 -11.05 -8.13
N THR A 589 -21.10 -9.89 -8.48
CA THR A 589 -20.90 -9.28 -9.81
C THR A 589 -19.45 -8.89 -10.10
N CYS A 590 -18.65 -8.68 -9.06
CA CYS A 590 -17.21 -8.41 -9.16
C CYS A 590 -16.35 -9.70 -9.15
N GLY A 591 -16.97 -10.89 -9.08
CA GLY A 591 -16.26 -12.17 -9.03
C GLY A 591 -15.74 -12.56 -7.65
N TYR A 592 -16.15 -11.85 -6.59
CA TYR A 592 -15.76 -12.14 -5.21
C TYR A 592 -16.84 -12.97 -4.49
N LYS A 593 -16.46 -13.60 -3.38
CA LYS A 593 -17.34 -14.44 -2.57
C LYS A 593 -17.56 -13.81 -1.21
N VAL A 594 -18.80 -13.88 -0.73
CA VAL A 594 -19.13 -13.63 0.67
C VAL A 594 -19.30 -14.95 1.42
N ALA A 595 -19.19 -14.92 2.74
CA ALA A 595 -19.51 -16.08 3.56
C ALA A 595 -20.96 -16.51 3.33
N GLU A 596 -21.20 -17.83 3.28
CA GLU A 596 -22.56 -18.37 3.19
C GLU A 596 -23.40 -17.86 4.37
N SER A 597 -24.53 -17.25 4.05
CA SER A 597 -25.41 -16.64 5.03
C SER A 597 -26.88 -16.78 4.62
N ALA A 598 -27.77 -16.71 5.60
CA ALA A 598 -29.21 -16.70 5.39
C ALA A 598 -29.89 -15.72 6.34
N CYS A 599 -30.79 -14.91 5.80
CA CYS A 599 -31.68 -14.07 6.57
C CYS A 599 -32.92 -14.87 7.00
N CYS A 600 -33.27 -14.83 8.27
CA CYS A 600 -34.36 -15.62 8.86
C CYS A 600 -35.22 -14.74 9.76
N SER A 601 -36.54 -14.91 9.66
CA SER A 601 -37.53 -14.17 10.46
C SER A 601 -38.19 -15.06 11.52
N SER A 602 -37.81 -16.35 11.58
CA SER A 602 -38.28 -17.28 12.60
C SER A 602 -37.20 -18.24 13.06
N VAL A 603 -37.37 -18.80 14.26
CA VAL A 603 -36.48 -19.82 14.84
C VAL A 603 -36.38 -21.05 13.92
N ASN A 604 -37.49 -21.47 13.31
CA ASN A 604 -37.52 -22.64 12.43
C ASN A 604 -36.74 -22.40 11.13
N GLU A 605 -36.87 -21.20 10.55
CA GLU A 605 -36.07 -20.80 9.39
C GLU A 605 -34.59 -20.78 9.73
N ALA A 606 -34.21 -20.22 10.89
CA ALA A 606 -32.83 -20.17 11.33
C ALA A 606 -32.23 -21.58 11.50
N VAL A 607 -32.98 -22.52 12.08
CA VAL A 607 -32.54 -23.92 12.23
C VAL A 607 -32.39 -24.62 10.87
N ALA A 608 -33.30 -24.39 9.93
CA ALA A 608 -33.21 -24.94 8.59
C ALA A 608 -32.02 -24.36 7.81
N ALA A 609 -31.78 -23.05 7.94
CA ALA A 609 -30.64 -22.37 7.35
C ALA A 609 -29.31 -22.91 7.92
N ALA A 610 -29.19 -23.02 9.25
CA ALA A 610 -28.00 -23.57 9.89
C ALA A 610 -27.73 -25.02 9.51
N ALA A 611 -28.77 -25.84 9.29
CA ALA A 611 -28.62 -27.21 8.80
C ALA A 611 -28.05 -27.27 7.36
N LYS A 612 -28.37 -26.27 6.52
CA LYS A 612 -27.83 -26.14 5.16
C LYS A 612 -26.39 -25.62 5.16
N ILE A 613 -26.10 -24.60 5.96
CA ILE A 613 -24.78 -23.97 6.06
C ILE A 613 -23.75 -24.88 6.76
N GLY A 614 -24.21 -25.62 7.77
CA GLY A 614 -23.38 -26.46 8.63
C GLY A 614 -22.88 -25.72 9.87
N TYR A 615 -22.92 -26.41 11.02
CA TYR A 615 -22.42 -25.89 12.30
C TYR A 615 -20.89 -25.99 12.39
N PRO A 616 -20.22 -25.10 13.16
CA PRO A 616 -20.78 -23.98 13.91
C PRO A 616 -21.21 -22.80 13.03
N VAL A 617 -22.25 -22.08 13.47
CA VAL A 617 -22.77 -20.87 12.80
C VAL A 617 -22.64 -19.64 13.70
N LEU A 618 -22.64 -18.45 13.12
CA LEU A 618 -22.74 -17.17 13.81
C LEU A 618 -24.14 -16.61 13.59
N VAL A 619 -24.83 -16.24 14.66
CA VAL A 619 -26.11 -15.51 14.60
C VAL A 619 -25.85 -14.04 14.81
N ARG A 620 -26.49 -13.18 14.02
CA ARG A 620 -26.47 -11.73 14.18
C ARG A 620 -27.88 -11.14 14.08
N ALA A 621 -28.20 -10.15 14.90
CA ALA A 621 -29.43 -9.38 14.72
C ALA A 621 -29.26 -8.38 13.57
N ALA A 622 -30.28 -8.24 12.70
CA ALA A 622 -30.28 -7.22 11.65
C ALA A 622 -30.40 -5.80 12.25
N PHE A 623 -29.87 -4.78 11.54
CA PHE A 623 -29.92 -3.36 11.92
C PHE A 623 -29.43 -3.02 13.35
N ALA A 624 -28.56 -3.85 13.92
CA ALA A 624 -27.98 -3.67 15.25
C ALA A 624 -26.46 -3.47 15.16
N LEU A 625 -25.93 -2.54 15.96
CA LEU A 625 -24.50 -2.29 16.12
C LEU A 625 -23.96 -2.95 17.40
N GLY A 626 -22.66 -3.23 17.43
CA GLY A 626 -21.95 -3.68 18.64
C GLY A 626 -22.25 -5.13 19.08
N GLY A 627 -22.77 -5.98 18.19
CA GLY A 627 -22.98 -7.40 18.48
C GLY A 627 -24.15 -7.70 19.42
N LEU A 628 -25.04 -6.75 19.67
CA LEU A 628 -26.24 -6.97 20.48
C LEU A 628 -27.10 -8.09 19.87
N GLY A 629 -27.39 -9.12 20.66
CA GLY A 629 -28.13 -10.30 20.17
C GLY A 629 -27.37 -11.14 19.15
N SER A 630 -26.04 -11.08 19.13
CA SER A 630 -25.19 -11.88 18.25
C SER A 630 -24.38 -12.92 19.05
N GLY A 631 -24.01 -14.03 18.41
CA GLY A 631 -23.25 -15.09 19.08
C GLY A 631 -23.03 -16.34 18.23
N PHE A 632 -22.05 -17.15 18.62
CA PHE A 632 -21.76 -18.41 17.95
C PHE A 632 -22.63 -19.54 18.51
N CYS A 633 -23.08 -20.42 17.62
CA CYS A 633 -23.86 -21.60 17.97
C CYS A 633 -23.18 -22.83 17.35
N ALA A 634 -22.79 -23.78 18.20
CA ALA A 634 -22.18 -25.04 17.77
C ALA A 634 -23.22 -26.12 17.44
N ASN A 635 -24.47 -25.95 17.87
CA ASN A 635 -25.53 -26.92 17.73
C ASN A 635 -26.93 -26.25 17.64
N PRO A 636 -27.97 -27.00 17.24
CA PRO A 636 -29.34 -26.49 17.14
C PRO A 636 -29.94 -25.98 18.44
N GLU A 637 -29.53 -26.51 19.59
CA GLU A 637 -30.04 -26.09 20.90
C GLU A 637 -29.59 -24.67 21.22
N GLU A 638 -28.29 -24.40 21.12
CA GLU A 638 -27.70 -23.07 21.27
C GLU A 638 -28.31 -22.06 20.29
N LEU A 639 -28.52 -22.48 19.04
CA LEU A 639 -29.12 -21.65 18.00
C LEU A 639 -30.53 -21.19 18.37
N ARG A 640 -31.40 -22.12 18.81
CA ARG A 640 -32.78 -21.80 19.17
C ARG A 640 -32.82 -20.79 20.32
N SER A 641 -32.01 -21.01 21.35
CA SER A 641 -31.93 -20.11 22.50
C SER A 641 -31.48 -18.71 22.09
N LEU A 642 -30.46 -18.60 21.25
CA LEU A 642 -29.93 -17.31 20.83
C LEU A 642 -30.90 -16.56 19.91
N VAL A 643 -31.42 -17.22 18.87
CA VAL A 643 -32.34 -16.60 17.91
C VAL A 643 -33.62 -16.10 18.58
N GLN A 644 -34.13 -16.80 19.58
CA GLN A 644 -35.31 -16.36 20.34
C GLN A 644 -35.06 -15.04 21.08
N VAL A 645 -33.85 -14.84 21.60
CA VAL A 645 -33.44 -13.57 22.23
C VAL A 645 -33.26 -12.50 21.16
N SER A 646 -32.58 -12.82 20.06
CA SER A 646 -32.28 -11.86 18.98
C SER A 646 -33.54 -11.33 18.29
N LEU A 647 -34.54 -12.18 18.04
CA LEU A 647 -35.81 -11.79 17.43
C LEU A 647 -36.71 -10.95 18.36
N ALA A 648 -36.41 -10.89 19.66
CA ALA A 648 -37.09 -9.97 20.57
C ALA A 648 -36.63 -8.51 20.36
N HIS A 649 -35.46 -8.31 19.76
CA HIS A 649 -34.83 -7.02 19.55
C HIS A 649 -34.78 -6.60 18.07
N SER A 650 -34.94 -7.54 17.13
CA SER A 650 -34.96 -7.28 15.70
C SER A 650 -36.04 -8.13 15.02
N SER A 651 -36.64 -7.61 13.94
CA SER A 651 -37.58 -8.38 13.10
C SER A 651 -36.91 -9.51 12.32
N GLN A 652 -35.58 -9.53 12.25
CA GLN A 652 -34.79 -10.47 11.46
C GLN A 652 -33.46 -10.81 12.13
N VAL A 653 -33.06 -12.07 11.99
CA VAL A 653 -31.73 -12.57 12.33
C VAL A 653 -31.00 -13.08 11.09
N ILE A 654 -29.69 -13.05 11.14
CA ILE A 654 -28.81 -13.55 10.09
C ILE A 654 -28.03 -14.74 10.67
N VAL A 655 -28.04 -15.86 9.96
CA VAL A 655 -27.25 -17.06 10.27
C VAL A 655 -26.13 -17.16 9.25
N ASP A 656 -24.88 -17.03 9.71
CA ASP A 656 -23.68 -17.09 8.89
C ASP A 656 -22.84 -18.32 9.17
N LYS A 657 -22.09 -18.78 8.18
CA LYS A 657 -21.01 -19.75 8.38
C LYS A 657 -19.96 -19.17 9.34
N SER A 658 -19.61 -19.93 10.38
CA SER A 658 -18.55 -19.51 11.31
C SER A 658 -17.19 -19.53 10.61
N LEU A 659 -16.48 -18.41 10.66
CA LEU A 659 -15.08 -18.26 10.24
C LEU A 659 -14.14 -18.16 11.43
N LYS A 660 -14.55 -18.68 12.60
CA LYS A 660 -13.75 -18.61 13.83
C LYS A 660 -12.33 -19.16 13.60
N GLY A 661 -11.34 -18.36 14.00
CA GLY A 661 -9.91 -18.69 13.84
C GLY A 661 -9.27 -18.16 12.55
N TRP A 662 -10.05 -17.53 11.67
CA TRP A 662 -9.51 -16.77 10.55
C TRP A 662 -8.93 -15.44 11.04
N LYS A 663 -8.00 -14.87 10.28
CA LYS A 663 -7.54 -13.50 10.49
C LYS A 663 -8.64 -12.53 10.05
N GLU A 664 -8.93 -11.54 10.87
CA GLU A 664 -9.82 -10.43 10.53
C GLU A 664 -8.94 -9.29 10.04
N LEU A 665 -9.19 -8.83 8.81
CA LEU A 665 -8.41 -7.75 8.20
C LEU A 665 -9.37 -6.66 7.75
N GLU A 666 -9.10 -5.44 8.17
CA GLU A 666 -9.89 -4.27 7.85
C GLU A 666 -9.06 -3.26 7.07
N TYR A 667 -9.72 -2.52 6.16
CA TYR A 667 -9.09 -1.52 5.31
C TYR A 667 -9.92 -0.25 5.29
N GLU A 668 -9.27 0.87 5.54
CA GLU A 668 -9.86 2.20 5.37
C GLU A 668 -9.57 2.69 3.96
N VAL A 669 -10.63 2.80 3.14
CA VAL A 669 -10.52 3.13 1.72
C VAL A 669 -11.12 4.50 1.45
N VAL A 670 -10.38 5.34 0.73
CA VAL A 670 -10.85 6.65 0.26
C VAL A 670 -10.92 6.62 -1.25
N ARG A 671 -12.08 6.96 -1.81
CA ARG A 671 -12.29 7.12 -3.24
C ARG A 671 -12.86 8.50 -3.56
N ASP A 672 -12.23 9.21 -4.49
CA ASP A 672 -12.71 10.52 -4.93
C ASP A 672 -13.63 10.43 -6.16
N ALA A 673 -14.15 11.58 -6.61
CA ALA A 673 -15.04 11.65 -7.77
C ALA A 673 -14.33 11.38 -9.12
N ASN A 674 -13.00 11.43 -9.16
CA ASN A 674 -12.19 11.17 -10.34
C ASN A 674 -11.73 9.70 -10.42
N ASP A 675 -12.31 8.83 -9.59
CA ASP A 675 -11.96 7.40 -9.51
C ASP A 675 -10.53 7.15 -9.04
N ASN A 676 -9.93 8.11 -8.32
CA ASN A 676 -8.73 7.85 -7.53
C ASN A 676 -9.15 7.12 -6.27
N CYS A 677 -8.57 5.95 -6.02
CA CYS A 677 -8.93 5.08 -4.90
C CYS A 677 -7.65 4.66 -4.16
N ILE A 678 -7.59 4.90 -2.85
CA ILE A 678 -6.43 4.56 -2.02
C ILE A 678 -6.86 3.88 -0.73
N THR A 679 -6.01 2.98 -0.24
CA THR A 679 -6.09 2.45 1.11
C THR A 679 -5.23 3.32 2.03
N VAL A 680 -5.85 3.94 3.03
CA VAL A 680 -5.19 4.87 3.96
C VAL A 680 -4.69 4.14 5.21
N CYS A 681 -5.41 3.10 5.64
CA CYS A 681 -5.08 2.30 6.80
C CYS A 681 -5.46 0.85 6.55
N ASN A 682 -4.74 -0.06 7.21
CA ASN A 682 -5.14 -1.45 7.34
C ASN A 682 -4.94 -1.88 8.80
N MET A 683 -5.79 -2.77 9.29
CA MET A 683 -5.76 -3.30 10.64
C MET A 683 -5.88 -4.82 10.59
N GLU A 684 -5.08 -5.52 11.42
CA GLU A 684 -5.15 -6.95 11.69
C GLU A 684 -5.45 -7.18 13.18
#